data_AF-A0A960M7I5-F1
#
_entry.id   AF-A0A960M7I5-F1
#
_cell.length_a   1.000
_cell.length_b   1.000
_cell.length_c   1.000
_cell.angle_alpha   90.00
_cell.angle_beta   90.00
_cell.angle_gamma   90.00
#
_symmetry.space_group_name_H-M   'P 1'
#
loop_
_entity.id
_entity.type
_entity.pdbx_description
1 polymer ?
#
loop_
_entity_poly.entity_id
_entity_poly.type
_entity_poly.pdbx_seq_one_letter_code
_entity_poly.pdbx_strand_id
1 'polypeptide(L)'
;MSCTLCYGITSTWKGDHTASWDNKKNWSNGIPEKAGDIAIFQANPEFYYVFAENISIGTIQFNSSNPDFTITNYGGGGSYTLTFNNNGNPPVLEVLSGNVGTNGINANIALASPFVLHVTNNATPDFWFFSALPSVSNYTYVINGTGTVVIQDTPAANFEIDSGILNVKFNLSGNQMLNVAINSPGTLNLGSNNSITSLNGSGTITMGSARLTIQGGNFSGSIQGSGGSIRKTSSNTLILTGNNTYSGGTTVEAGVLQGTTTGLIGQISTQTSTSVVFDQTTDGTYSGAISGSGSVTKNGTGKVTFTGNNSYTGGTTINGGTLAGSTTSLKGSVSVANGAVLDFDQSADGTYSGGITGAGNLLKNGTGKVTLSDSGTYSYTGGTTVNGGTLAGTTTSLQGAITNNATVTFNQTATGTYLGVMSGSGALFKEGGGTLVLSGANTYSGGTTVTAGTLQGNTTSLQGAITNNAVVTFNQTSDGTYASVMSGSGNLTKIGTAKLTLTGTNTYSGGTTVTAGTLQGNTASLQGPITNNAAVIFNQGGLGTYAGNMSGTGSLTKSGASTLTLSGTNSYSGGTTVSTGVLQGTTSSLQRSIVNNAAVTFNQTFDGTYAGVMSGSGSLTKQGTGKVTLTGANTYSGSTTVSAGTLQGNVESFPGNILNNAVVTFDQASEHTETLYQEVEA
;
A
#
# COMPACT_ATOMS: atom_id res chain seq x y z
N MET A 1 82.62 -14.48 -10.27
CA MET A 1 81.99 -13.47 -9.40
C MET A 1 82.48 -12.12 -9.87
N SER A 2 81.69 -11.47 -10.71
CA SER A 2 82.00 -10.13 -11.23
C SER A 2 80.66 -9.42 -11.39
N CYS A 3 80.53 -8.23 -10.83
CA CYS A 3 79.40 -7.35 -11.10
C CYS A 3 79.96 -6.00 -11.58
N THR A 4 79.38 -5.53 -12.69
CA THR A 4 79.77 -4.39 -13.51
C THR A 4 78.80 -3.22 -13.27
N LEU A 5 79.32 -2.00 -13.36
CA LEU A 5 78.65 -0.69 -13.35
C LEU A 5 77.31 -0.60 -14.13
N CYS A 6 76.36 0.23 -13.64
CA CYS A 6 76.07 1.57 -14.18
C CYS A 6 74.87 2.33 -13.51
N TYR A 7 75.13 3.62 -13.24
CA TYR A 7 74.27 4.83 -13.20
C TYR A 7 73.16 5.06 -12.15
N GLY A 8 73.35 6.13 -11.37
CA GLY A 8 72.34 6.87 -10.62
C GLY A 8 72.96 8.07 -9.90
N ILE A 9 72.92 9.25 -10.54
CA ILE A 9 73.42 10.52 -9.98
C ILE A 9 72.57 10.86 -8.75
N THR A 10 73.15 10.81 -7.57
CA THR A 10 72.58 11.34 -6.33
C THR A 10 73.51 12.44 -5.82
N SER A 11 73.16 13.70 -6.07
CA SER A 11 73.79 14.82 -5.38
C SER A 11 73.17 14.91 -3.98
N THR A 12 73.78 14.24 -3.00
CA THR A 12 73.52 14.51 -1.58
C THR A 12 74.39 15.68 -1.16
N TRP A 13 73.77 16.87 -1.00
CA TRP A 13 74.48 18.02 -0.46
C TRP A 13 74.39 17.98 1.07
N LYS A 14 75.54 17.81 1.72
CA LYS A 14 75.73 17.93 3.17
C LYS A 14 76.73 19.06 3.36
N GLY A 15 76.23 20.28 3.60
CA GLY A 15 77.05 21.47 3.78
C GLY A 15 76.55 22.27 4.97
N ASP A 16 77.28 22.17 6.08
CA ASP A 16 77.08 22.93 7.30
C ASP A 16 78.02 24.15 7.23
N HIS A 17 77.52 25.32 6.82
CA HIS A 17 78.29 26.57 6.81
C HIS A 17 77.45 27.75 7.31
N THR A 18 77.75 28.16 8.54
CA THR A 18 77.38 29.44 9.13
C THR A 18 78.09 30.58 8.39
N ALA A 19 77.32 31.46 7.73
CA ALA A 19 77.83 32.72 7.19
C ALA A 19 76.86 33.88 7.48
N SER A 20 77.43 34.92 8.09
CA SER A 20 76.83 36.21 8.47
C SER A 20 76.32 37.00 7.24
N TRP A 21 75.09 37.53 7.34
CA TRP A 21 74.46 38.38 6.30
C TRP A 21 74.75 39.87 6.52
N ASP A 22 75.29 40.55 5.50
CA ASP A 22 75.31 42.03 5.39
C ASP A 22 74.32 42.47 4.30
N ASN A 23 73.43 43.36 4.70
CA ASN A 23 72.23 43.76 3.98
C ASN A 23 72.47 45.11 3.29
N LYS A 24 73.20 45.10 2.15
CA LYS A 24 73.24 46.16 1.10
C LYS A 24 74.37 45.88 0.09
N LYS A 25 74.08 45.18 -1.01
CA LYS A 25 74.70 45.44 -2.33
C LYS A 25 73.98 44.70 -3.45
N ASN A 26 73.74 45.47 -4.51
CA ASN A 26 73.03 45.17 -5.74
C ASN A 26 73.26 43.75 -6.30
N TRP A 27 72.17 43.13 -6.73
CA TRP A 27 72.15 42.05 -7.72
C TRP A 27 72.81 42.54 -9.01
N SER A 28 74.08 42.18 -9.20
CA SER A 28 74.69 42.20 -10.51
C SER A 28 75.75 41.10 -10.57
N ASN A 29 75.44 40.06 -11.35
CA ASN A 29 76.32 38.99 -11.85
C ASN A 29 76.52 37.75 -10.98
N GLY A 30 75.41 37.11 -10.58
CA GLY A 30 75.39 35.73 -10.12
C GLY A 30 74.18 34.99 -10.69
N ILE A 31 74.04 34.97 -12.01
CA ILE A 31 73.03 34.15 -12.69
C ILE A 31 73.61 32.73 -12.81
N PRO A 32 72.89 31.66 -12.42
CA PRO A 32 73.30 30.31 -12.71
C PRO A 32 73.35 30.11 -14.24
N GLU A 33 74.53 29.90 -14.81
CA GLU A 33 74.72 29.82 -16.28
C GLU A 33 74.28 28.49 -16.91
N LYS A 34 73.75 27.53 -16.14
CA LYS A 34 73.27 26.25 -16.65
C LYS A 34 71.86 25.90 -16.18
N ALA A 35 71.06 25.38 -17.12
CA ALA A 35 69.82 24.70 -16.80
C ALA A 35 70.11 23.52 -15.84
N GLY A 36 69.70 23.66 -14.58
CA GLY A 36 69.86 22.66 -13.53
C GLY A 36 70.57 23.14 -12.25
N ASP A 37 71.16 24.34 -12.26
CA ASP A 37 71.85 24.88 -11.07
C ASP A 37 70.84 25.55 -10.11
N ILE A 38 70.69 24.97 -8.92
CA ILE A 38 69.83 25.49 -7.83
C ILE A 38 70.73 26.25 -6.84
N ALA A 39 70.49 27.54 -6.67
CA ALA A 39 71.12 28.31 -5.59
C ALA A 39 70.25 28.23 -4.33
N ILE A 40 70.73 27.48 -3.31
CA ILE A 40 70.07 27.37 -2.01
C ILE A 40 70.78 28.32 -1.04
N PHE A 41 70.05 29.33 -0.56
CA PHE A 41 70.55 30.27 0.44
C PHE A 41 69.91 29.96 1.80
N GLN A 42 70.73 29.61 2.79
CA GLN A 42 70.28 29.48 4.17
C GLN A 42 70.32 30.87 4.83
N ALA A 43 69.14 31.42 5.14
CA ALA A 43 69.03 32.68 5.86
C ALA A 43 68.86 32.48 7.38
N ASN A 44 68.32 31.31 7.78
CA ASN A 44 68.20 30.83 9.16
C ASN A 44 68.06 29.28 9.13
N PRO A 45 68.25 28.53 10.23
CA PRO A 45 68.05 27.07 10.27
C PRO A 45 66.67 26.60 9.77
N GLU A 46 65.69 27.50 9.79
CA GLU A 46 64.28 27.27 9.44
C GLU A 46 63.88 27.83 8.05
N PHE A 47 64.75 28.61 7.38
CA PHE A 47 64.40 29.30 6.13
C PHE A 47 65.46 29.10 5.04
N TYR A 48 65.04 28.48 3.94
CA TYR A 48 65.83 28.30 2.72
C TYR A 48 65.21 29.12 1.58
N TYR A 49 66.01 29.96 0.93
CA TYR A 49 65.58 30.67 -0.29
C TYR A 49 66.17 29.99 -1.51
N VAL A 50 65.33 29.72 -2.52
CA VAL A 50 65.75 29.11 -3.77
C VAL A 50 65.39 30.05 -4.92
N PHE A 51 66.38 30.53 -5.65
CA PHE A 51 66.14 31.37 -6.84
C PHE A 51 66.33 30.50 -8.08
N ALA A 52 65.28 30.38 -8.91
CA ALA A 52 65.36 29.66 -10.18
C ALA A 52 64.49 30.34 -11.24
N GLU A 53 65.10 30.71 -12.36
CA GLU A 53 64.35 31.09 -13.57
C GLU A 53 64.10 29.84 -14.43
N ASN A 54 62.83 29.45 -14.57
CA ASN A 54 62.34 28.45 -15.54
C ASN A 54 62.85 27.00 -15.43
N ILE A 55 63.07 26.44 -14.24
CA ILE A 55 63.56 25.05 -14.09
C ILE A 55 62.62 24.20 -13.20
N SER A 56 62.35 22.96 -13.64
CA SER A 56 61.75 21.91 -12.82
C SER A 56 62.65 21.66 -11.61
N ILE A 57 62.14 21.88 -10.40
CA ILE A 57 62.87 21.50 -9.19
C ILE A 57 63.11 19.99 -9.27
N GLY A 58 64.35 19.55 -9.05
CA GLY A 58 64.66 18.13 -8.88
C GLY A 58 63.88 17.52 -7.71
N THR A 59 63.99 16.21 -7.51
CA THR A 59 63.28 15.50 -6.44
C THR A 59 63.71 16.03 -5.06
N ILE A 60 62.80 16.69 -4.33
CA ILE A 60 62.99 17.00 -2.91
C ILE A 60 62.40 15.85 -2.11
N GLN A 61 63.23 15.19 -1.30
CA GLN A 61 62.80 14.08 -0.46
C GLN A 61 62.50 14.58 0.96
N PHE A 62 61.25 14.43 1.41
CA PHE A 62 60.86 14.78 2.78
C PHE A 62 60.61 13.49 3.58
N ASN A 63 61.06 13.48 4.83
CA ASN A 63 60.80 12.41 5.79
C ASN A 63 60.43 13.03 7.15
N SER A 64 59.80 12.24 8.02
CA SER A 64 59.36 12.66 9.36
C SER A 64 60.50 13.03 10.33
N SER A 65 61.76 12.92 9.91
CA SER A 65 62.94 13.33 10.69
C SER A 65 63.52 14.68 10.24
N ASN A 66 62.93 15.34 9.24
CA ASN A 66 63.35 16.69 8.81
C ASN A 66 62.84 17.76 9.80
N PRO A 67 63.64 18.79 10.13
CA PRO A 67 63.16 19.95 10.90
C PRO A 67 62.14 20.78 10.11
N ASP A 68 61.42 21.68 10.78
CA ASP A 68 60.54 22.66 10.11
C ASP A 68 61.36 23.50 9.12
N PHE A 69 60.83 23.70 7.91
CA PHE A 69 61.50 24.56 6.94
C PHE A 69 60.54 25.24 5.97
N THR A 70 60.91 26.44 5.53
CA THR A 70 60.21 27.15 4.45
C THR A 70 61.13 27.34 3.25
N ILE A 71 60.69 26.91 2.05
CA ILE A 71 61.29 27.21 0.75
C ILE A 71 60.46 28.27 0.06
N THR A 72 61.03 29.44 -0.22
CA THR A 72 60.39 30.43 -1.11
C THR A 72 61.13 30.50 -2.43
N ASN A 73 60.42 30.29 -3.54
CA ASN A 73 60.94 30.53 -4.88
C ASN A 73 60.50 31.90 -5.38
N TYR A 74 61.44 32.68 -5.91
CA TYR A 74 61.20 33.92 -6.64
C TYR A 74 61.75 33.79 -8.06
N GLY A 75 60.89 33.49 -9.02
CA GLY A 75 61.24 33.45 -10.44
C GLY A 75 60.42 34.46 -11.26
N GLY A 76 60.88 34.80 -12.48
CA GLY A 76 60.19 35.72 -13.40
C GLY A 76 58.77 35.29 -13.82
N GLY A 77 58.33 34.10 -13.44
CA GLY A 77 56.99 33.55 -13.59
C GLY A 77 56.20 33.44 -12.28
N GLY A 78 56.55 34.16 -11.22
CA GLY A 78 55.82 34.20 -9.94
C GLY A 78 56.54 33.59 -8.75
N SER A 79 55.98 33.82 -7.55
CA SER A 79 56.53 33.33 -6.28
C SER A 79 55.68 32.23 -5.65
N TYR A 80 56.28 31.20 -5.08
CA TYR A 80 55.58 30.22 -4.23
C TYR A 80 56.38 29.91 -2.98
N THR A 81 55.66 29.55 -1.92
CA THR A 81 56.21 29.20 -0.60
C THR A 81 55.79 27.78 -0.25
N LEU A 82 56.76 26.92 0.03
CA LEU A 82 56.57 25.57 0.56
C LEU A 82 57.00 25.59 2.03
N THR A 83 56.09 25.32 2.96
CA THR A 83 56.41 25.22 4.39
C THR A 83 56.18 23.79 4.86
N PHE A 84 57.23 23.11 5.27
CA PHE A 84 57.12 21.80 5.92
C PHE A 84 57.09 22.00 7.44
N ASN A 85 56.04 21.49 8.08
CA ASN A 85 55.83 21.53 9.52
C ASN A 85 55.78 20.09 10.07
N ASN A 86 56.81 19.73 10.84
CA ASN A 86 56.99 18.42 11.42
C ASN A 86 56.39 18.29 12.84
N ASN A 87 55.77 19.34 13.38
CA ASN A 87 55.14 19.31 14.70
C ASN A 87 53.77 18.61 14.70
N GLY A 88 53.21 18.31 13.53
CA GLY A 88 51.96 17.56 13.36
C GLY A 88 52.16 16.04 13.30
N ASN A 89 51.14 15.28 13.72
CA ASN A 89 51.06 13.84 13.48
C ASN A 89 49.77 13.51 12.68
N PRO A 90 49.86 13.31 11.35
CA PRO A 90 51.07 13.32 10.52
C PRO A 90 51.61 14.74 10.23
N PRO A 91 52.87 14.88 9.78
CA PRO A 91 53.47 16.16 9.38
C PRO A 91 52.66 16.86 8.28
N VAL A 92 52.69 18.20 8.25
CA VAL A 92 51.97 19.02 7.26
C VAL A 92 52.95 19.67 6.30
N LEU A 93 52.73 19.51 5.00
CA LEU A 93 53.39 20.32 3.98
C LEU A 93 52.38 21.36 3.48
N GLU A 94 52.63 22.63 3.74
CA GLU A 94 51.83 23.73 3.22
C GLU A 94 52.45 24.28 1.95
N VAL A 95 51.64 24.40 0.90
CA VAL A 95 52.01 25.05 -0.36
C VAL A 95 51.16 26.30 -0.49
N LEU A 96 51.77 27.47 -0.31
CA LEU A 96 51.15 28.76 -0.56
C LEU A 96 51.66 29.29 -1.91
N SER A 97 50.79 29.38 -2.91
CA SER A 97 51.13 30.06 -4.17
C SER A 97 50.93 31.57 -4.02
N GLY A 98 51.94 32.36 -4.42
CA GLY A 98 51.77 33.75 -4.83
C GLY A 98 51.37 33.83 -6.31
N ASN A 99 51.26 35.03 -6.89
CA ASN A 99 50.90 35.23 -8.31
C ASN A 99 51.84 34.43 -9.22
N VAL A 100 51.41 33.27 -9.71
CA VAL A 100 52.18 32.42 -10.64
C VAL A 100 51.73 32.76 -12.07
N GLY A 101 52.67 33.01 -12.97
CA GLY A 101 52.43 33.13 -14.41
C GLY A 101 52.11 31.78 -15.03
N THR A 102 51.76 31.76 -16.32
CA THR A 102 51.10 30.67 -17.09
C THR A 102 51.75 29.28 -17.07
N ASN A 103 52.95 29.12 -16.51
CA ASN A 103 53.68 27.86 -16.44
C ASN A 103 53.57 27.32 -15.01
N GLY A 104 52.63 26.41 -14.76
CA GLY A 104 52.31 25.87 -13.43
C GLY A 104 53.49 25.30 -12.64
N ILE A 105 53.27 25.00 -11.36
CA ILE A 105 54.30 24.45 -10.47
C ILE A 105 54.50 22.96 -10.80
N ASN A 106 55.67 22.62 -11.37
CA ASN A 106 56.17 21.25 -11.51
C ASN A 106 57.17 20.96 -10.39
N ALA A 107 56.72 20.30 -9.32
CA ALA A 107 57.58 19.80 -8.26
C ALA A 107 57.41 18.29 -8.11
N ASN A 108 58.48 17.52 -8.34
CA ASN A 108 58.52 16.11 -7.98
C ASN A 108 58.82 16.01 -6.48
N ILE A 109 57.77 15.80 -5.69
CA ILE A 109 57.88 15.66 -4.24
C ILE A 109 57.87 14.16 -3.90
N ALA A 110 59.00 13.62 -3.43
CA ALA A 110 59.11 12.23 -3.02
C ALA A 110 59.04 12.14 -1.49
N LEU A 111 58.10 11.34 -0.98
CA LEU A 111 57.76 11.34 0.44
C LEU A 111 57.85 9.91 0.98
N ALA A 112 58.57 9.75 2.08
CA ALA A 112 58.88 8.46 2.66
C ALA A 112 57.90 8.03 3.77
N SER A 113 57.00 8.92 4.20
CA SER A 113 56.07 8.71 5.33
C SER A 113 54.73 9.44 5.10
N PRO A 114 53.61 9.00 5.70
CA PRO A 114 52.33 9.70 5.64
C PRO A 114 52.46 11.17 6.08
N PHE A 115 51.80 12.07 5.36
CA PHE A 115 51.78 13.51 5.59
C PHE A 115 50.44 14.09 5.11
N VAL A 116 50.12 15.31 5.54
CA VAL A 116 49.00 16.10 5.03
C VAL A 116 49.56 17.18 4.11
N LEU A 117 49.14 17.22 2.84
CA LEU A 117 49.45 18.32 1.93
C LEU A 117 48.34 19.38 2.02
N HIS A 118 48.64 20.55 2.56
CA HIS A 118 47.76 21.71 2.48
C HIS A 118 48.15 22.54 1.26
N VAL A 119 47.28 22.64 0.26
CA VAL A 119 47.50 23.55 -0.87
C VAL A 119 46.57 24.73 -0.71
N THR A 120 47.12 25.92 -0.49
CA THR A 120 46.36 27.17 -0.52
C THR A 120 46.66 27.90 -1.83
N ASN A 121 45.71 27.90 -2.76
CA ASN A 121 45.89 28.53 -4.07
C ASN A 121 44.98 29.75 -4.29
N ASN A 122 45.60 30.93 -4.41
CA ASN A 122 44.92 32.20 -4.69
C ASN A 122 45.04 32.67 -6.16
N ALA A 123 45.68 31.91 -7.07
CA ALA A 123 45.88 32.32 -8.47
C ALA A 123 45.88 31.15 -9.48
N THR A 124 45.51 31.45 -10.72
CA THR A 124 45.75 30.58 -11.90
C THR A 124 47.23 30.66 -12.29
N PRO A 125 48.00 29.56 -12.42
CA PRO A 125 47.63 28.34 -13.15
C PRO A 125 47.81 27.02 -12.37
N ASP A 126 47.56 25.91 -13.09
CA ASP A 126 47.38 24.53 -12.67
C ASP A 126 48.52 23.91 -11.82
N PHE A 127 48.15 23.04 -10.86
CA PHE A 127 49.07 22.15 -10.15
C PHE A 127 49.05 20.75 -10.77
N TRP A 128 50.22 20.21 -11.09
CA TRP A 128 50.39 18.84 -11.61
C TRP A 128 51.10 18.01 -10.55
N PHE A 129 50.39 17.04 -9.95
CA PHE A 129 51.00 16.09 -9.03
C PHE A 129 51.46 14.86 -9.80
N PHE A 130 52.76 14.79 -10.08
CA PHE A 130 53.40 13.53 -10.46
C PHE A 130 53.93 12.88 -9.20
N SER A 131 53.26 11.82 -8.73
CA SER A 131 53.77 11.02 -7.63
C SER A 131 54.24 9.68 -8.19
N ALA A 132 55.54 9.53 -8.42
CA ALA A 132 56.17 8.21 -8.48
C ALA A 132 56.41 7.75 -7.03
N LEU A 133 55.33 7.54 -6.26
CA LEU A 133 55.44 7.15 -4.86
C LEU A 133 55.44 5.61 -4.73
N PRO A 134 56.31 5.04 -3.87
CA PRO A 134 56.23 3.63 -3.52
C PRO A 134 54.88 3.34 -2.85
N SER A 135 54.51 2.06 -2.84
CA SER A 135 53.22 1.47 -2.40
C SER A 135 52.87 1.64 -0.91
N VAL A 136 53.06 2.83 -0.35
CA VAL A 136 52.63 3.21 1.01
C VAL A 136 51.25 3.87 0.92
N SER A 137 50.30 3.30 1.65
CA SER A 137 48.90 3.73 1.76
C SER A 137 48.72 4.89 2.74
N ASN A 138 47.77 5.80 2.45
CA ASN A 138 47.21 6.85 3.34
C ASN A 138 47.88 8.25 3.33
N TYR A 139 47.88 8.94 2.18
CA TYR A 139 48.17 10.38 2.11
C TYR A 139 46.87 11.21 2.11
N THR A 140 46.88 12.40 2.75
CA THR A 140 45.72 13.32 2.72
C THR A 140 46.10 14.63 2.03
N TYR A 141 45.34 15.02 1.01
CA TYR A 141 45.49 16.27 0.30
C TYR A 141 44.33 17.19 0.68
N VAL A 142 44.60 18.29 1.37
CA VAL A 142 43.61 19.33 1.69
C VAL A 142 43.84 20.50 0.75
N ILE A 143 42.81 20.92 0.02
CA ILE A 143 42.89 22.05 -0.91
C ILE A 143 41.98 23.18 -0.45
N ASN A 144 42.57 24.36 -0.35
CA ASN A 144 41.92 25.64 -0.07
C ASN A 144 42.16 26.60 -1.24
N GLY A 145 41.10 26.99 -1.97
CA GLY A 145 41.18 27.97 -3.06
C GLY A 145 40.80 27.43 -4.44
N THR A 146 41.16 28.14 -5.51
CA THR A 146 40.74 27.81 -6.89
C THR A 146 41.88 27.19 -7.70
N GLY A 147 41.60 26.18 -8.54
CA GLY A 147 42.61 25.64 -9.46
C GLY A 147 42.22 24.37 -10.20
N THR A 148 43.10 23.87 -11.06
CA THR A 148 43.02 22.53 -11.66
C THR A 148 44.04 21.62 -10.99
N VAL A 149 43.59 20.42 -10.59
CA VAL A 149 44.47 19.34 -10.12
C VAL A 149 44.27 18.15 -11.05
N VAL A 150 45.36 17.75 -11.71
CA VAL A 150 45.39 16.49 -12.46
C VAL A 150 46.09 15.47 -11.59
N ILE A 151 45.41 14.36 -11.31
CA ILE A 151 45.99 13.25 -10.54
C ILE A 151 46.21 12.09 -11.52
N GLN A 152 47.45 11.66 -11.67
CA GLN A 152 47.84 10.51 -12.51
C GLN A 152 48.54 9.46 -11.65
N ASP A 153 48.10 8.21 -11.75
CA ASP A 153 48.77 7.03 -11.19
C ASP A 153 49.20 7.10 -9.71
N THR A 154 48.40 7.75 -8.86
CA THR A 154 48.68 7.88 -7.42
C THR A 154 48.15 6.70 -6.59
N PRO A 155 48.95 6.09 -5.69
CA PRO A 155 48.44 5.11 -4.73
C PRO A 155 47.33 5.70 -3.83
N ALA A 156 46.58 4.84 -3.14
CA ALA A 156 45.38 5.22 -2.39
C ALA A 156 45.56 6.49 -1.53
N ALA A 157 44.71 7.49 -1.77
CA ALA A 157 44.80 8.81 -1.13
C ALA A 157 43.42 9.30 -0.65
N ASN A 158 43.46 10.16 0.37
CA ASN A 158 42.34 10.96 0.84
C ASN A 158 42.47 12.37 0.25
N PHE A 159 41.35 12.94 -0.14
CA PHE A 159 41.28 14.22 -0.79
C PHE A 159 40.18 15.05 -0.12
N GLU A 160 40.51 16.23 0.38
CA GLU A 160 39.62 17.11 1.12
C GLU A 160 39.61 18.49 0.46
N ILE A 161 38.42 19.00 0.16
CA ILE A 161 38.21 20.35 -0.39
C ILE A 161 37.44 21.15 0.65
N ASP A 162 38.11 22.09 1.30
CA ASP A 162 37.48 22.92 2.34
C ASP A 162 36.91 24.22 1.81
N SER A 163 37.53 24.79 0.77
CA SER A 163 37.10 26.05 0.16
C SER A 163 37.55 26.19 -1.30
N GLY A 164 36.80 26.96 -2.09
CA GLY A 164 37.13 27.30 -3.49
C GLY A 164 36.65 26.27 -4.54
N ILE A 165 37.14 26.41 -5.78
CA ILE A 165 36.71 25.59 -6.94
C ILE A 165 37.89 24.77 -7.44
N LEU A 166 37.74 23.45 -7.43
CA LEU A 166 38.72 22.52 -7.91
C LEU A 166 38.24 21.82 -9.18
N ASN A 167 38.94 22.04 -10.29
CA ASN A 167 38.77 21.23 -11.50
C ASN A 167 39.64 19.98 -11.38
N VAL A 168 39.04 18.79 -11.37
CA VAL A 168 39.82 17.54 -11.25
C VAL A 168 39.66 16.67 -12.47
N LYS A 169 40.81 16.24 -13.01
CA LYS A 169 40.87 15.09 -13.93
C LYS A 169 41.63 13.97 -13.22
N PHE A 170 40.92 12.92 -12.82
CA PHE A 170 41.55 11.68 -12.36
C PHE A 170 41.90 10.85 -13.60
N ASN A 171 43.17 10.78 -13.97
CA ASN A 171 43.67 9.90 -15.02
C ASN A 171 44.37 8.71 -14.35
N LEU A 172 43.58 7.87 -13.69
CA LEU A 172 44.08 6.75 -12.88
C LEU A 172 44.10 5.48 -13.73
N SER A 173 45.27 4.85 -13.89
CA SER A 173 45.36 3.51 -14.46
C SER A 173 45.10 2.44 -13.38
N GLY A 174 44.12 1.57 -13.61
CA GLY A 174 43.80 0.49 -12.66
C GLY A 174 42.94 0.91 -11.45
N ASN A 175 42.65 -0.06 -10.58
CA ASN A 175 41.65 -0.06 -9.50
C ASN A 175 42.07 0.82 -8.29
N GLN A 176 42.53 2.04 -8.53
CA GLN A 176 43.11 2.93 -7.49
C GLN A 176 42.01 3.59 -6.64
N MET A 177 42.20 3.59 -5.31
CA MET A 177 41.20 3.98 -4.32
C MET A 177 41.35 5.45 -3.91
N LEU A 178 40.31 6.28 -4.14
CA LEU A 178 40.31 7.68 -3.71
C LEU A 178 39.13 7.97 -2.77
N ASN A 179 39.42 8.45 -1.56
CA ASN A 179 38.40 8.97 -0.65
C ASN A 179 38.29 10.47 -0.83
N VAL A 180 37.12 10.98 -1.18
CA VAL A 180 36.90 12.41 -1.45
C VAL A 180 35.96 12.99 -0.41
N ALA A 181 36.40 14.03 0.30
CA ALA A 181 35.61 14.89 1.16
C ALA A 181 35.53 16.28 0.51
N ILE A 182 34.31 16.83 0.39
CA ILE A 182 34.09 18.18 -0.12
C ILE A 182 33.28 18.91 0.95
N ASN A 183 33.94 19.71 1.77
CA ASN A 183 33.30 20.48 2.81
C ASN A 183 32.78 21.80 2.22
N SER A 184 31.63 22.27 2.69
CA SER A 184 31.11 23.56 2.25
C SER A 184 32.04 24.70 2.68
N PRO A 185 32.37 25.68 1.80
CA PRO A 185 31.79 25.96 0.48
C PRO A 185 32.57 25.36 -0.73
N GLY A 186 33.45 24.38 -0.52
CA GLY A 186 34.25 23.75 -1.57
C GLY A 186 33.44 23.18 -2.74
N THR A 187 33.99 23.28 -3.94
CA THR A 187 33.38 22.77 -5.19
C THR A 187 34.33 21.85 -5.95
N LEU A 188 33.87 20.65 -6.32
CA LEU A 188 34.54 19.73 -7.23
C LEU A 188 33.92 19.81 -8.64
N ASN A 189 34.69 20.19 -9.64
CA ASN A 189 34.28 20.16 -11.05
C ASN A 189 34.95 18.98 -11.78
N LEU A 190 34.14 18.04 -12.28
CA LEU A 190 34.65 16.75 -12.77
C LEU A 190 35.20 16.80 -14.20
N GLY A 191 34.73 17.69 -15.09
CA GLY A 191 35.21 17.86 -16.48
C GLY A 191 35.15 16.64 -17.43
N SER A 192 35.11 15.42 -16.91
CA SER A 192 35.12 14.11 -17.56
C SER A 192 34.67 13.02 -16.57
N ASN A 193 34.55 11.78 -17.03
CA ASN A 193 34.20 10.65 -16.14
C ASN A 193 35.27 10.41 -15.08
N ASN A 194 34.84 10.11 -13.86
CA ASN A 194 35.72 9.93 -12.71
C ASN A 194 35.26 8.74 -11.85
N SER A 195 36.16 8.17 -11.04
CA SER A 195 35.88 7.05 -10.15
C SER A 195 36.53 7.27 -8.79
N ILE A 196 35.74 7.09 -7.72
CA ILE A 196 36.15 7.31 -6.33
C ILE A 196 35.64 6.15 -5.44
N THR A 197 36.33 5.92 -4.33
CA THR A 197 35.94 4.93 -3.32
C THR A 197 34.86 5.49 -2.41
N SER A 198 35.10 6.67 -1.82
CA SER A 198 34.11 7.30 -0.95
C SER A 198 33.87 8.76 -1.30
N LEU A 199 32.63 9.21 -1.13
CA LEU A 199 32.23 10.62 -1.25
C LEU A 199 31.64 11.11 0.07
N ASN A 200 32.24 12.15 0.65
CA ASN A 200 31.82 12.71 1.94
C ASN A 200 31.75 14.24 1.87
N GLY A 201 31.09 14.86 2.86
CA GLY A 201 31.04 16.31 3.04
C GLY A 201 29.72 16.95 2.61
N SER A 202 29.73 18.28 2.45
CA SER A 202 28.57 19.16 2.28
C SER A 202 28.71 20.22 1.17
N GLY A 203 29.79 20.18 0.39
CA GLY A 203 30.07 21.14 -0.68
C GLY A 203 29.32 20.85 -1.99
N THR A 204 29.86 21.30 -3.12
CA THR A 204 29.21 21.18 -4.44
C THR A 204 30.01 20.29 -5.39
N ILE A 205 29.33 19.46 -6.19
CA ILE A 205 29.93 18.75 -7.32
C ILE A 205 29.28 19.22 -8.61
N THR A 206 30.07 19.72 -9.56
CA THR A 206 29.63 20.03 -10.92
C THR A 206 30.13 18.99 -11.90
N MET A 207 29.22 18.28 -12.56
CA MET A 207 29.55 17.16 -13.44
C MET A 207 29.46 17.51 -14.93
N GLY A 208 28.72 18.55 -15.32
CA GLY A 208 28.32 18.69 -16.73
C GLY A 208 27.62 17.40 -17.20
N SER A 209 28.13 16.78 -18.27
CA SER A 209 27.67 15.48 -18.78
C SER A 209 28.49 14.28 -18.28
N ALA A 210 29.38 14.47 -17.31
CA ALA A 210 30.27 13.43 -16.81
C ALA A 210 29.55 12.39 -15.94
N ARG A 211 30.14 11.20 -15.88
CA ARG A 211 29.76 10.11 -14.97
C ARG A 211 30.68 10.04 -13.77
N LEU A 212 30.11 10.04 -12.56
CA LEU A 212 30.82 9.80 -11.30
C LEU A 212 30.57 8.37 -10.83
N THR A 213 31.63 7.56 -10.77
CA THR A 213 31.60 6.19 -10.21
C THR A 213 31.96 6.24 -8.74
N ILE A 214 31.15 5.65 -7.86
CA ILE A 214 31.31 5.76 -6.40
C ILE A 214 31.13 4.38 -5.76
N GLN A 215 31.95 4.02 -4.79
CA GLN A 215 31.76 2.79 -4.03
C GLN A 215 30.87 2.99 -2.79
N GLY A 216 31.01 4.09 -2.04
CA GLY A 216 30.15 4.44 -0.90
C GLY A 216 30.35 5.88 -0.40
N GLY A 217 29.87 6.20 0.80
CA GLY A 217 30.12 7.49 1.47
C GLY A 217 28.85 8.19 1.96
N ASN A 218 29.00 9.34 2.61
CA ASN A 218 27.91 10.17 3.13
C ASN A 218 28.05 11.63 2.69
N PHE A 219 27.28 12.01 1.66
CA PHE A 219 27.33 13.33 1.06
C PHE A 219 26.02 14.10 1.26
N SER A 220 26.12 15.24 1.93
CA SER A 220 25.02 16.17 2.22
C SER A 220 25.01 17.41 1.31
N GLY A 221 25.99 17.50 0.42
CA GLY A 221 26.15 18.59 -0.53
C GLY A 221 25.34 18.41 -1.81
N SER A 222 25.44 19.39 -2.72
CA SER A 222 24.70 19.40 -4.00
C SER A 222 25.52 18.78 -5.14
N ILE A 223 24.94 17.83 -5.87
CA ILE A 223 25.49 17.27 -7.11
C ILE A 223 24.67 17.80 -8.29
N GLN A 224 25.32 18.49 -9.22
CA GLN A 224 24.68 19.18 -10.35
C GLN A 224 25.34 18.82 -11.69
N GLY A 225 24.57 18.81 -12.77
CA GLY A 225 25.11 18.58 -14.11
C GLY A 225 24.06 18.16 -15.16
N SER A 226 24.02 18.87 -16.28
CA SER A 226 23.16 18.51 -17.41
C SER A 226 23.71 17.26 -18.12
N GLY A 227 23.00 16.14 -17.99
CA GLY A 227 23.37 14.83 -18.53
C GLY A 227 24.33 14.03 -17.65
N GLY A 228 24.81 14.61 -16.55
CA GLY A 228 25.72 13.93 -15.63
C GLY A 228 25.04 12.79 -14.87
N SER A 229 25.76 11.69 -14.64
CA SER A 229 25.20 10.46 -14.06
C SER A 229 26.03 9.89 -12.91
N ILE A 230 25.40 9.12 -12.03
CA ILE A 230 26.07 8.41 -10.93
C ILE A 230 26.07 6.90 -11.19
N ARG A 231 27.20 6.24 -10.92
CA ARG A 231 27.33 4.76 -10.96
C ARG A 231 27.86 4.21 -9.65
N LYS A 232 27.04 3.48 -8.90
CA LYS A 232 27.35 2.89 -7.59
C LYS A 232 27.76 1.42 -7.72
N THR A 233 28.99 1.05 -7.33
CA THR A 233 29.58 -0.24 -7.78
C THR A 233 30.00 -1.25 -6.71
N SER A 234 30.05 -0.89 -5.41
CA SER A 234 30.45 -1.82 -4.34
C SER A 234 29.31 -2.18 -3.38
N SER A 235 29.53 -3.07 -2.42
CA SER A 235 28.53 -3.42 -1.39
C SER A 235 28.28 -2.32 -0.35
N ASN A 236 29.09 -1.26 -0.30
CA ASN A 236 28.97 -0.20 0.71
C ASN A 236 27.67 0.62 0.52
N THR A 237 27.29 1.42 1.51
CA THR A 237 26.20 2.40 1.36
C THR A 237 26.74 3.70 0.79
N LEU A 238 26.02 4.28 -0.19
CA LEU A 238 26.17 5.66 -0.60
C LEU A 238 24.94 6.45 -0.12
N ILE A 239 25.16 7.44 0.74
CA ILE A 239 24.11 8.29 1.29
C ILE A 239 24.18 9.66 0.60
N LEU A 240 23.08 10.08 -0.03
CA LEU A 240 22.93 11.37 -0.69
C LEU A 240 21.75 12.12 -0.06
N THR A 241 22.01 13.20 0.68
CA THR A 241 20.96 13.96 1.38
C THR A 241 20.85 15.42 0.95
N GLY A 242 21.82 15.94 0.20
CA GLY A 242 21.79 17.29 -0.33
C GLY A 242 20.82 17.45 -1.51
N ASN A 243 20.58 18.70 -1.92
CA ASN A 243 19.70 19.01 -3.04
C ASN A 243 20.43 18.80 -4.37
N ASN A 244 20.13 17.70 -5.04
CA ASN A 244 20.77 17.32 -6.30
C ASN A 244 19.97 17.81 -7.51
N THR A 245 20.65 18.05 -8.63
CA THR A 245 20.05 18.54 -9.89
C THR A 245 20.65 17.91 -11.16
N TYR A 246 21.47 16.86 -11.03
CA TYR A 246 21.99 16.13 -12.18
C TYR A 246 20.88 15.35 -12.93
N SER A 247 20.97 15.26 -14.26
CA SER A 247 19.86 14.71 -15.08
C SER A 247 20.13 13.37 -15.77
N GLY A 248 21.34 12.82 -15.70
CA GLY A 248 21.71 11.54 -16.33
C GLY A 248 21.27 10.28 -15.59
N GLY A 249 20.65 10.41 -14.41
CA GLY A 249 20.19 9.27 -13.59
C GLY A 249 21.31 8.57 -12.80
N THR A 250 20.93 7.49 -12.12
CA THR A 250 21.81 6.72 -11.22
C THR A 250 21.70 5.23 -11.51
N THR A 251 22.83 4.55 -11.67
CA THR A 251 22.90 3.08 -11.76
C THR A 251 23.47 2.51 -10.48
N VAL A 252 22.77 1.57 -9.85
CA VAL A 252 23.19 0.85 -8.64
C VAL A 252 23.50 -0.59 -9.03
N GLU A 253 24.78 -0.92 -9.08
CA GLU A 253 25.28 -2.26 -9.44
C GLU A 253 25.47 -3.14 -8.19
N ALA A 254 25.75 -2.54 -7.03
CA ALA A 254 25.90 -3.24 -5.76
C ALA A 254 25.57 -2.33 -4.56
N GLY A 255 25.19 -2.96 -3.45
CA GLY A 255 25.02 -2.30 -2.16
C GLY A 255 23.76 -1.44 -2.06
N VAL A 256 23.85 -0.39 -1.25
CA VAL A 256 22.72 0.48 -0.91
C VAL A 256 22.94 1.90 -1.44
N LEU A 257 21.94 2.45 -2.11
CA LEU A 257 21.81 3.88 -2.36
C LEU A 257 20.75 4.43 -1.41
N GLN A 258 21.14 5.31 -0.49
CA GLN A 258 20.26 5.90 0.50
C GLN A 258 20.17 7.41 0.33
N GLY A 259 19.01 8.00 0.62
CA GLY A 259 18.86 9.45 0.59
C GLY A 259 17.43 9.91 0.87
N THR A 260 17.23 11.22 0.72
CA THR A 260 15.91 11.87 0.72
C THR A 260 15.39 11.99 -0.72
N THR A 261 14.15 12.46 -0.91
CA THR A 261 13.62 12.78 -2.25
C THR A 261 14.31 13.97 -2.93
N THR A 262 15.13 14.74 -2.21
CA THR A 262 15.98 15.81 -2.78
C THR A 262 17.38 15.31 -3.12
N GLY A 263 17.88 14.30 -2.39
CA GLY A 263 19.15 13.65 -2.66
C GLY A 263 19.07 12.57 -3.73
N LEU A 264 17.95 11.85 -3.82
CA LEU A 264 17.72 10.85 -4.85
C LEU A 264 16.82 11.45 -5.93
N ILE A 265 17.35 11.60 -7.14
CA ILE A 265 16.63 12.23 -8.26
C ILE A 265 16.86 11.48 -9.58
N GLY A 266 16.03 11.77 -10.58
CA GLY A 266 16.12 11.19 -11.91
C GLY A 266 15.83 9.68 -11.92
N GLN A 267 16.14 9.00 -13.01
CA GLN A 267 15.93 7.55 -13.10
C GLN A 267 16.96 6.80 -12.23
N ILE A 268 16.53 5.75 -11.54
CA ILE A 268 17.41 4.83 -10.81
C ILE A 268 17.29 3.42 -11.39
N SER A 269 18.38 2.88 -11.91
CA SER A 269 18.46 1.49 -12.38
C SER A 269 19.19 0.62 -11.35
N THR A 270 18.61 -0.52 -11.00
CA THR A 270 19.08 -1.40 -9.93
C THR A 270 19.44 -2.80 -10.44
N GLN A 271 20.45 -3.42 -9.85
CA GLN A 271 20.80 -4.83 -10.10
C GLN A 271 20.37 -5.75 -8.94
N THR A 272 20.65 -7.04 -9.07
CA THR A 272 20.35 -8.02 -8.03
C THR A 272 21.08 -7.69 -6.75
N SER A 273 20.42 -7.91 -5.60
CA SER A 273 21.00 -7.66 -4.28
C SER A 273 21.36 -6.19 -4.01
N THR A 274 20.69 -5.25 -4.70
CA THR A 274 20.80 -3.82 -4.42
C THR A 274 19.55 -3.28 -3.72
N SER A 275 19.68 -2.15 -3.04
CA SER A 275 18.55 -1.47 -2.39
C SER A 275 18.60 0.04 -2.59
N VAL A 276 17.44 0.63 -2.86
CA VAL A 276 17.21 2.08 -2.83
C VAL A 276 16.46 2.41 -1.55
N VAL A 277 17.06 3.21 -0.67
CA VAL A 277 16.51 3.57 0.63
C VAL A 277 16.12 5.05 0.63
N PHE A 278 14.83 5.33 0.74
CA PHE A 278 14.32 6.66 1.03
C PHE A 278 14.23 6.84 2.55
N ASP A 279 15.20 7.53 3.14
CA ASP A 279 15.21 7.86 4.56
C ASP A 279 14.68 9.28 4.75
N GLN A 280 13.37 9.39 4.95
CA GLN A 280 12.62 10.62 4.74
C GLN A 280 11.83 10.99 6.00
N THR A 281 12.22 12.09 6.66
CA THR A 281 11.56 12.59 7.87
C THR A 281 10.47 13.63 7.59
N THR A 282 10.55 14.33 6.46
CA THR A 282 9.59 15.32 5.97
C THR A 282 8.94 14.89 4.67
N ASP A 283 7.75 15.36 4.33
CA ASP A 283 7.08 14.91 3.10
C ASP A 283 7.84 15.30 1.83
N GLY A 284 7.84 14.40 0.84
CA GLY A 284 8.54 14.62 -0.43
C GLY A 284 7.97 13.79 -1.58
N THR A 285 8.31 14.19 -2.81
CA THR A 285 7.89 13.53 -4.04
C THR A 285 9.11 13.07 -4.82
N TYR A 286 9.09 11.82 -5.28
CA TYR A 286 10.10 11.27 -6.17
C TYR A 286 9.46 10.92 -7.52
N SER A 287 9.88 11.63 -8.56
CA SER A 287 9.31 11.56 -9.91
C SER A 287 10.08 10.63 -10.86
N GLY A 288 11.28 10.20 -10.45
CA GLY A 288 12.09 9.26 -11.22
C GLY A 288 11.46 7.88 -11.34
N ALA A 289 11.75 7.18 -12.43
CA ALA A 289 11.49 5.74 -12.54
C ALA A 289 12.57 4.95 -11.79
N ILE A 290 12.17 3.91 -11.06
CA ILE A 290 13.05 2.91 -10.46
C ILE A 290 12.83 1.59 -11.22
N SER A 291 13.90 1.04 -11.79
CA SER A 291 13.87 -0.18 -12.60
C SER A 291 14.88 -1.21 -12.13
N GLY A 292 14.70 -2.47 -12.54
CA GLY A 292 15.66 -3.55 -12.31
C GLY A 292 15.25 -4.52 -11.19
N SER A 293 16.21 -5.27 -10.63
CA SER A 293 15.91 -6.33 -9.65
C SER A 293 16.18 -5.96 -8.20
N GLY A 294 16.56 -4.71 -7.93
CA GLY A 294 16.77 -4.20 -6.59
C GLY A 294 15.47 -4.00 -5.80
N SER A 295 15.63 -3.88 -4.49
CA SER A 295 14.56 -3.58 -3.54
C SER A 295 14.43 -2.08 -3.29
N VAL A 296 13.26 -1.66 -2.79
CA VAL A 296 13.03 -0.30 -2.28
C VAL A 296 12.73 -0.36 -0.79
N THR A 297 13.31 0.54 0.00
CA THR A 297 13.01 0.69 1.43
C THR A 297 12.60 2.13 1.73
N LYS A 298 11.51 2.31 2.47
CA LYS A 298 11.05 3.60 3.00
C LYS A 298 11.26 3.64 4.51
N ASN A 299 12.12 4.55 4.97
CA ASN A 299 12.42 4.87 6.36
C ASN A 299 11.97 6.30 6.70
N GLY A 300 12.02 6.64 7.98
CA GLY A 300 11.67 7.96 8.49
C GLY A 300 10.16 8.23 8.54
N THR A 301 9.77 9.28 9.28
CA THR A 301 8.37 9.60 9.60
C THR A 301 7.59 10.26 8.47
N GLY A 302 8.26 10.85 7.48
CA GLY A 302 7.63 11.61 6.40
C GLY A 302 6.94 10.72 5.37
N LYS A 303 6.13 11.34 4.50
CA LYS A 303 5.55 10.72 3.31
C LYS A 303 6.51 10.79 2.14
N VAL A 304 6.69 9.68 1.41
CA VAL A 304 7.30 9.69 0.08
C VAL A 304 6.21 9.37 -0.94
N THR A 305 6.02 10.26 -1.92
CA THR A 305 5.07 10.05 -3.01
C THR A 305 5.83 9.68 -4.27
N PHE A 306 5.62 8.48 -4.79
CA PHE A 306 6.12 8.07 -6.10
C PHE A 306 5.15 8.48 -7.20
N THR A 307 5.66 9.20 -8.19
CA THR A 307 4.88 9.58 -9.38
C THR A 307 5.46 8.99 -10.66
N GLY A 308 6.70 8.50 -10.64
CA GLY A 308 7.32 7.79 -11.75
C GLY A 308 6.76 6.38 -11.94
N ASN A 309 6.66 5.93 -13.19
CA ASN A 309 6.30 4.55 -13.50
C ASN A 309 7.49 3.64 -13.21
N ASN A 310 7.32 2.73 -12.26
CA ASN A 310 8.38 1.88 -11.77
C ASN A 310 8.29 0.46 -12.35
N SER A 311 9.42 -0.22 -12.46
CA SER A 311 9.53 -1.60 -12.97
C SER A 311 10.46 -2.48 -12.13
N TYR A 312 10.84 -2.03 -10.93
CA TYR A 312 11.65 -2.82 -10.02
C TYR A 312 10.90 -4.06 -9.51
N THR A 313 11.62 -5.16 -9.28
CA THR A 313 11.03 -6.44 -8.88
C THR A 313 11.44 -6.95 -7.51
N GLY A 314 12.45 -6.34 -6.87
CA GLY A 314 12.99 -6.80 -5.57
C GLY A 314 12.10 -6.55 -4.35
N GLY A 315 10.89 -6.04 -4.55
CA GLY A 315 9.93 -5.74 -3.49
C GLY A 315 10.17 -4.39 -2.80
N THR A 316 9.27 -4.07 -1.87
CA THR A 316 9.26 -2.82 -1.13
C THR A 316 9.10 -3.07 0.37
N THR A 317 9.88 -2.41 1.20
CA THR A 317 9.74 -2.42 2.67
C THR A 317 9.43 -1.03 3.17
N ILE A 318 8.39 -0.86 3.98
CA ILE A 318 8.01 0.42 4.60
C ILE A 318 8.19 0.27 6.12
N ASN A 319 9.29 0.80 6.64
CA ASN A 319 9.62 0.73 8.05
C ASN A 319 8.96 1.85 8.87
N GLY A 320 8.62 2.97 8.23
CA GLY A 320 8.00 4.12 8.89
C GLY A 320 7.42 5.15 7.94
N GLY A 321 6.51 5.98 8.47
CA GLY A 321 5.80 7.01 7.72
C GLY A 321 4.90 6.42 6.64
N THR A 322 4.75 7.15 5.54
CA THR A 322 3.87 6.77 4.42
C THR A 322 4.67 6.61 3.14
N LEU A 323 4.42 5.53 2.40
CA LEU A 323 4.78 5.44 0.97
C LEU A 323 3.49 5.52 0.16
N ALA A 324 3.38 6.54 -0.69
CA ALA A 324 2.22 6.75 -1.54
C ALA A 324 2.56 6.60 -3.02
N GLY A 325 1.61 6.12 -3.81
CA GLY A 325 1.71 6.04 -5.25
C GLY A 325 0.53 5.32 -5.89
N SER A 326 0.59 5.13 -7.20
CA SER A 326 -0.35 4.32 -7.98
C SER A 326 0.15 2.88 -8.17
N THR A 327 -0.69 2.02 -8.73
CA THR A 327 -0.34 0.66 -9.20
C THR A 327 0.73 0.62 -10.30
N THR A 328 1.04 1.76 -10.95
CA THR A 328 2.16 1.87 -11.91
C THR A 328 3.47 2.30 -11.23
N SER A 329 3.40 3.01 -10.11
CA SER A 329 4.57 3.48 -9.35
C SER A 329 4.96 2.55 -8.19
N LEU A 330 4.04 1.76 -7.66
CA LEU A 330 4.29 0.80 -6.59
C LEU A 330 4.41 -0.60 -7.21
N LYS A 331 5.53 -1.31 -6.95
CA LYS A 331 5.84 -2.62 -7.55
C LYS A 331 6.38 -3.62 -6.54
N GLY A 332 6.37 -4.90 -6.96
CA GLY A 332 6.77 -6.05 -6.15
C GLY A 332 5.86 -6.26 -4.94
N SER A 333 6.18 -7.24 -4.09
CA SER A 333 5.50 -7.39 -2.80
C SER A 333 5.91 -6.27 -1.84
N VAL A 334 4.98 -5.81 -1.01
CA VAL A 334 5.22 -4.78 0.02
C VAL A 334 5.10 -5.39 1.42
N SER A 335 6.08 -5.10 2.28
CA SER A 335 6.00 -5.31 3.72
C SER A 335 5.81 -3.96 4.42
N VAL A 336 4.76 -3.84 5.25
CA VAL A 336 4.40 -2.60 5.96
C VAL A 336 4.57 -2.82 7.46
N ALA A 337 5.52 -2.13 8.08
CA ALA A 337 5.77 -2.20 9.51
C ALA A 337 4.61 -1.59 10.32
N ASN A 338 4.52 -1.94 11.60
CA ASN A 338 3.52 -1.38 12.51
C ASN A 338 3.62 0.16 12.56
N GLY A 339 2.50 0.85 12.41
CA GLY A 339 2.44 2.31 12.36
C GLY A 339 2.86 2.94 11.03
N ALA A 340 3.36 2.16 10.07
CA ALA A 340 3.64 2.62 8.71
C ALA A 340 2.41 2.46 7.80
N VAL A 341 2.42 3.18 6.68
CA VAL A 341 1.28 3.27 5.76
C VAL A 341 1.71 3.03 4.31
N LEU A 342 0.98 2.13 3.63
CA LEU A 342 0.96 2.02 2.17
C LEU A 342 -0.27 2.75 1.64
N ASP A 343 -0.07 3.80 0.84
CA ASP A 343 -1.13 4.66 0.32
C ASP A 343 -1.24 4.52 -1.20
N PHE A 344 -2.30 3.83 -1.67
CA PHE A 344 -2.65 3.86 -3.09
C PHE A 344 -3.41 5.14 -3.42
N ASP A 345 -2.69 6.17 -3.84
CA ASP A 345 -3.26 7.40 -4.40
C ASP A 345 -3.51 7.20 -5.89
N GLN A 346 -4.65 6.61 -6.22
CA GLN A 346 -4.95 6.07 -7.54
C GLN A 346 -5.97 6.95 -8.27
N SER A 347 -5.55 7.67 -9.32
CA SER A 347 -6.43 8.51 -10.15
C SER A 347 -7.15 7.74 -11.25
N ALA A 348 -6.50 6.75 -11.88
CA ALA A 348 -7.04 5.90 -12.95
C ALA A 348 -7.09 4.43 -12.53
N ASP A 349 -7.95 3.61 -13.11
CA ASP A 349 -8.07 2.20 -12.72
C ASP A 349 -6.76 1.42 -12.94
N GLY A 350 -6.46 0.49 -12.02
CA GLY A 350 -5.31 -0.39 -12.16
C GLY A 350 -5.36 -1.62 -11.25
N THR A 351 -4.50 -2.58 -11.56
CA THR A 351 -4.35 -3.83 -10.83
C THR A 351 -2.98 -3.87 -10.16
N TYR A 352 -2.97 -4.14 -8.87
CA TYR A 352 -1.76 -4.39 -8.11
C TYR A 352 -1.59 -5.90 -7.91
N SER A 353 -0.50 -6.43 -8.46
CA SER A 353 -0.22 -7.87 -8.43
C SER A 353 0.78 -8.29 -7.34
N GLY A 354 1.34 -7.33 -6.61
CA GLY A 354 2.23 -7.58 -5.48
C GLY A 354 1.46 -8.03 -4.25
N GLY A 355 2.09 -8.85 -3.40
CA GLY A 355 1.55 -9.14 -2.07
C GLY A 355 1.68 -7.94 -1.12
N ILE A 356 0.85 -7.91 -0.06
CA ILE A 356 0.94 -6.91 1.02
C ILE A 356 0.96 -7.64 2.35
N THR A 357 1.98 -7.39 3.17
CA THR A 357 2.21 -8.10 4.44
C THR A 357 2.57 -7.12 5.55
N GLY A 358 2.50 -7.56 6.81
CA GLY A 358 2.93 -6.78 7.97
C GLY A 358 1.80 -6.10 8.74
N ALA A 359 2.15 -5.43 9.84
CA ALA A 359 1.16 -4.88 10.77
C ALA A 359 0.70 -3.45 10.42
N GLY A 360 1.23 -2.85 9.36
CA GLY A 360 0.87 -1.49 8.95
C GLY A 360 -0.47 -1.38 8.22
N ASN A 361 -0.83 -0.14 7.91
CA ASN A 361 -2.13 0.22 7.38
C ASN A 361 -2.11 0.33 5.85
N LEU A 362 -3.23 -0.02 5.23
CA LEU A 362 -3.49 0.20 3.82
C LEU A 362 -4.45 1.38 3.64
N LEU A 363 -4.08 2.34 2.79
CA LEU A 363 -4.95 3.44 2.38
C LEU A 363 -5.27 3.32 0.88
N LYS A 364 -6.51 3.60 0.53
CA LYS A 364 -6.96 3.79 -0.85
C LYS A 364 -7.54 5.20 -1.01
N ASN A 365 -6.80 6.03 -1.72
CA ASN A 365 -7.14 7.40 -2.10
C ASN A 365 -7.27 7.52 -3.63
N GLY A 366 -7.69 8.69 -4.11
CA GLY A 366 -7.91 8.96 -5.53
C GLY A 366 -9.17 8.30 -6.10
N THR A 367 -9.59 8.76 -7.27
CA THR A 367 -10.88 8.40 -7.89
C THR A 367 -10.91 7.04 -8.58
N GLY A 368 -9.75 6.50 -8.95
CA GLY A 368 -9.64 5.24 -9.70
C GLY A 368 -9.88 4.00 -8.85
N LYS A 369 -10.05 2.87 -9.51
CA LYS A 369 -10.11 1.53 -8.91
C LYS A 369 -8.71 0.96 -8.68
N VAL A 370 -8.46 0.40 -7.50
CA VAL A 370 -7.35 -0.52 -7.25
C VAL A 370 -7.90 -1.92 -7.11
N THR A 371 -7.47 -2.82 -7.98
CA THR A 371 -7.75 -4.25 -7.85
C THR A 371 -6.54 -4.94 -7.24
N LEU A 372 -6.68 -5.49 -6.04
CA LEU A 372 -5.67 -6.38 -5.45
C LEU A 372 -5.85 -7.78 -6.05
N SER A 373 -4.90 -8.22 -6.87
CA SER A 373 -5.00 -9.51 -7.58
C SER A 373 -4.85 -10.67 -6.61
N ASP A 374 -5.44 -11.83 -6.94
CA ASP A 374 -5.26 -13.05 -6.15
C ASP A 374 -3.87 -13.70 -6.32
N SER A 375 -2.99 -13.17 -7.19
CA SER A 375 -1.61 -13.65 -7.34
C SER A 375 -0.69 -13.16 -6.22
N GLY A 376 -1.07 -12.11 -5.50
CA GLY A 376 -0.34 -11.59 -4.36
C GLY A 376 -0.57 -12.42 -3.09
N THR A 377 0.40 -12.41 -2.17
CA THR A 377 0.20 -12.91 -0.80
C THR A 377 -0.24 -11.76 0.10
N TYR A 378 -1.36 -11.91 0.81
CA TYR A 378 -1.89 -10.86 1.69
C TYR A 378 -2.04 -11.36 3.12
N SER A 379 -1.27 -10.77 4.03
CA SER A 379 -1.26 -11.09 5.46
C SER A 379 -1.14 -9.83 6.33
N TYR A 380 -1.53 -8.68 5.78
CA TYR A 380 -1.50 -7.43 6.53
C TYR A 380 -2.59 -7.36 7.59
N THR A 381 -2.31 -6.73 8.74
CA THR A 381 -3.21 -6.72 9.89
C THR A 381 -3.59 -5.35 10.42
N GLY A 382 -2.95 -4.26 9.98
CA GLY A 382 -3.26 -2.90 10.42
C GLY A 382 -4.62 -2.36 9.97
N GLY A 383 -5.28 -3.07 9.06
CA GLY A 383 -6.57 -2.70 8.50
C GLY A 383 -6.43 -1.78 7.29
N THR A 384 -7.59 -1.43 6.74
CA THR A 384 -7.70 -0.68 5.48
C THR A 384 -8.64 0.50 5.63
N THR A 385 -8.28 1.64 5.05
CA THR A 385 -9.17 2.79 4.89
C THR A 385 -9.36 3.11 3.42
N VAL A 386 -10.60 3.15 2.96
CA VAL A 386 -10.97 3.50 1.57
C VAL A 386 -11.66 4.85 1.57
N ASN A 387 -10.91 5.90 1.21
CA ASN A 387 -11.41 7.28 1.20
C ASN A 387 -11.97 7.71 -0.16
N GLY A 388 -11.54 7.08 -1.25
CA GLY A 388 -11.95 7.46 -2.60
C GLY A 388 -11.86 6.32 -3.61
N GLY A 389 -12.66 6.43 -4.68
CA GLY A 389 -12.72 5.44 -5.75
C GLY A 389 -13.18 4.07 -5.25
N THR A 390 -12.58 3.02 -5.81
CA THR A 390 -12.93 1.62 -5.49
C THR A 390 -11.70 0.83 -5.05
N LEU A 391 -11.80 0.10 -3.94
CA LEU A 391 -10.89 -0.99 -3.63
C LEU A 391 -11.58 -2.31 -3.96
N ALA A 392 -10.96 -3.12 -4.82
CA ALA A 392 -11.50 -4.40 -5.25
C ALA A 392 -10.55 -5.56 -4.92
N GLY A 393 -11.11 -6.70 -4.54
CA GLY A 393 -10.36 -7.90 -4.25
C GLY A 393 -11.29 -9.07 -3.91
N THR A 394 -10.77 -10.03 -3.15
CA THR A 394 -11.49 -11.20 -2.65
C THR A 394 -11.27 -11.31 -1.14
N THR A 395 -11.84 -12.31 -0.48
CA THR A 395 -11.54 -12.58 0.93
C THR A 395 -10.10 -13.05 1.19
N THR A 396 -9.29 -13.29 0.14
CA THR A 396 -7.86 -13.60 0.31
C THR A 396 -7.00 -12.33 0.27
N SER A 397 -7.42 -11.30 -0.47
CA SER A 397 -6.67 -10.04 -0.63
C SER A 397 -7.16 -8.89 0.23
N LEU A 398 -8.45 -8.86 0.58
CA LEU A 398 -9.04 -7.88 1.48
C LEU A 398 -9.08 -8.46 2.90
N GLN A 399 -8.21 -7.93 3.77
CA GLN A 399 -7.94 -8.45 5.11
C GLN A 399 -8.10 -7.38 6.18
N GLY A 400 -8.21 -7.79 7.45
CA GLY A 400 -8.36 -6.89 8.60
C GLY A 400 -9.66 -6.10 8.57
N ALA A 401 -9.82 -5.13 9.47
CA ALA A 401 -10.97 -4.22 9.43
C ALA A 401 -10.89 -3.27 8.22
N ILE A 402 -12.04 -2.91 7.64
CA ILE A 402 -12.13 -1.95 6.54
C ILE A 402 -13.01 -0.76 6.96
N THR A 403 -12.45 0.45 6.99
CA THR A 403 -13.22 1.69 7.00
C THR A 403 -13.56 2.07 5.55
N ASN A 404 -14.77 1.76 5.11
CA ASN A 404 -15.26 2.01 3.75
C ASN A 404 -15.98 3.35 3.69
N ASN A 405 -15.29 4.43 3.29
CA ASN A 405 -15.90 5.75 3.07
C ASN A 405 -16.28 5.98 1.59
N ALA A 406 -15.92 5.07 0.68
CA ALA A 406 -16.20 5.16 -0.74
C ALA A 406 -16.81 3.86 -1.29
N THR A 407 -16.04 3.01 -1.99
CA THR A 407 -16.54 1.74 -2.52
C THR A 407 -15.58 0.59 -2.26
N VAL A 408 -16.11 -0.52 -1.78
CA VAL A 408 -15.40 -1.80 -1.67
C VAL A 408 -16.12 -2.85 -2.51
N THR A 409 -15.36 -3.58 -3.33
CA THR A 409 -15.87 -4.67 -4.17
C THR A 409 -15.20 -5.98 -3.82
N PHE A 410 -16.00 -7.00 -3.48
CA PHE A 410 -15.56 -8.38 -3.40
C PHE A 410 -15.95 -9.11 -4.70
N ASN A 411 -14.99 -9.36 -5.59
CA ASN A 411 -15.19 -10.19 -6.78
C ASN A 411 -14.91 -11.66 -6.47
N GLN A 412 -15.80 -12.26 -5.69
CA GLN A 412 -15.57 -13.54 -5.05
C GLN A 412 -16.03 -14.70 -5.96
N THR A 413 -15.09 -15.47 -6.51
CA THR A 413 -15.37 -16.58 -7.44
C THR A 413 -15.57 -17.94 -6.76
N ALA A 414 -14.95 -18.16 -5.60
CA ALA A 414 -15.13 -19.35 -4.75
C ALA A 414 -15.71 -18.96 -3.38
N THR A 415 -16.16 -19.89 -2.55
CA THR A 415 -16.62 -19.53 -1.20
C THR A 415 -15.47 -18.98 -0.34
N GLY A 416 -15.69 -17.83 0.29
CA GLY A 416 -14.71 -17.16 1.16
C GLY A 416 -15.39 -16.48 2.33
N THR A 417 -14.72 -16.45 3.50
CA THR A 417 -15.20 -15.76 4.69
C THR A 417 -14.33 -14.55 4.98
N TYR A 418 -14.96 -13.38 5.01
CA TYR A 418 -14.33 -12.16 5.48
C TYR A 418 -14.61 -11.98 6.98
N LEU A 419 -13.52 -12.01 7.75
CA LEU A 419 -13.54 -11.93 9.22
C LEU A 419 -13.54 -10.50 9.76
N GLY A 420 -13.08 -9.55 8.93
CA GLY A 420 -12.96 -8.14 9.33
C GLY A 420 -14.30 -7.48 9.59
N VAL A 421 -14.28 -6.48 10.47
CA VAL A 421 -15.40 -5.54 10.63
C VAL A 421 -15.28 -4.47 9.56
N MET A 422 -16.36 -4.24 8.82
CA MET A 422 -16.50 -3.15 7.87
C MET A 422 -17.38 -2.03 8.45
N SER A 423 -16.88 -0.80 8.38
CA SER A 423 -17.55 0.43 8.83
C SER A 423 -17.57 1.50 7.73
N GLY A 424 -18.16 2.67 7.99
CA GLY A 424 -18.12 3.83 7.11
C GLY A 424 -19.35 3.99 6.19
N SER A 425 -19.42 5.10 5.46
CA SER A 425 -20.59 5.48 4.65
C SER A 425 -20.60 4.91 3.24
N GLY A 426 -19.56 4.17 2.86
CA GLY A 426 -19.34 3.67 1.51
C GLY A 426 -20.21 2.47 1.14
N ALA A 427 -20.31 2.23 -0.17
CA ALA A 427 -21.06 1.13 -0.74
C ALA A 427 -20.24 -0.16 -0.79
N LEU A 428 -20.91 -1.30 -0.64
CA LEU A 428 -20.36 -2.64 -0.80
C LEU A 428 -20.90 -3.29 -2.08
N PHE A 429 -20.01 -3.86 -2.90
CA PHE A 429 -20.40 -4.68 -4.06
C PHE A 429 -19.93 -6.12 -3.87
N LYS A 430 -20.86 -7.06 -4.05
CA LYS A 430 -20.58 -8.49 -4.17
C LYS A 430 -20.71 -8.91 -5.63
N GLU A 431 -19.58 -9.25 -6.22
CA GLU A 431 -19.42 -9.78 -7.56
C GLU A 431 -18.85 -11.21 -7.51
N GLY A 432 -18.70 -11.84 -8.68
CA GLY A 432 -18.22 -13.22 -8.81
C GLY A 432 -19.25 -14.27 -8.40
N GLY A 433 -19.13 -15.47 -8.98
CA GLY A 433 -20.12 -16.55 -8.80
C GLY A 433 -20.08 -17.27 -7.45
N GLY A 434 -19.07 -17.02 -6.61
CA GLY A 434 -18.87 -17.67 -5.32
C GLY A 434 -19.70 -17.08 -4.18
N THR A 435 -19.55 -17.65 -2.99
CA THR A 435 -20.18 -17.14 -1.77
C THR A 435 -19.23 -16.22 -1.01
N LEU A 436 -19.65 -14.98 -0.72
CA LEU A 436 -18.99 -14.12 0.27
C LEU A 436 -19.72 -14.26 1.60
N VAL A 437 -19.05 -14.76 2.62
CA VAL A 437 -19.55 -14.80 4.00
C VAL A 437 -19.00 -13.60 4.75
N LEU A 438 -19.88 -12.69 5.19
CA LEU A 438 -19.55 -11.61 6.12
C LEU A 438 -19.83 -12.07 7.54
N SER A 439 -18.77 -12.17 8.35
CA SER A 439 -18.86 -12.66 9.73
C SER A 439 -18.66 -11.57 10.80
N GLY A 440 -17.94 -10.49 10.47
CA GLY A 440 -17.79 -9.34 11.35
C GLY A 440 -19.12 -8.63 11.63
N ALA A 441 -19.29 -8.11 12.84
CA ALA A 441 -20.40 -7.22 13.18
C ALA A 441 -20.14 -5.86 12.52
N ASN A 442 -20.81 -5.61 11.40
CA ASN A 442 -20.53 -4.50 10.52
C ASN A 442 -21.36 -3.27 10.88
N THR A 443 -20.85 -2.10 10.50
CA THR A 443 -21.50 -0.79 10.73
C THR A 443 -21.50 0.10 9.48
N TYR A 444 -21.16 -0.45 8.30
CA TYR A 444 -21.23 0.31 7.06
C TYR A 444 -22.67 0.68 6.71
N SER A 445 -22.88 1.86 6.15
CA SER A 445 -24.23 2.41 5.90
C SER A 445 -24.55 2.71 4.44
N GLY A 446 -23.57 2.65 3.52
CA GLY A 446 -23.76 3.00 2.11
C GLY A 446 -24.55 1.98 1.29
N GLY A 447 -24.99 0.89 1.92
CA GLY A 447 -25.76 -0.18 1.27
C GLY A 447 -24.88 -1.21 0.57
N THR A 448 -25.53 -2.27 0.08
CA THR A 448 -24.89 -3.40 -0.59
C THR A 448 -25.57 -3.72 -1.91
N THR A 449 -24.80 -3.95 -2.96
CA THR A 449 -25.30 -4.51 -4.22
C THR A 449 -24.73 -5.92 -4.41
N VAL A 450 -25.62 -6.90 -4.56
CA VAL A 450 -25.26 -8.29 -4.86
C VAL A 450 -25.54 -8.54 -6.33
N THR A 451 -24.49 -8.46 -7.16
CA THR A 451 -24.58 -8.61 -8.61
C THR A 451 -24.55 -10.08 -9.04
N ALA A 452 -23.77 -10.91 -8.34
CA ALA A 452 -23.60 -12.33 -8.67
C ALA A 452 -23.25 -13.19 -7.44
N GLY A 453 -23.51 -14.49 -7.55
CA GLY A 453 -23.24 -15.47 -6.51
C GLY A 453 -24.10 -15.26 -5.26
N THR A 454 -23.52 -15.56 -4.09
CA THR A 454 -24.23 -15.46 -2.81
C THR A 454 -23.53 -14.49 -1.86
N LEU A 455 -24.28 -13.57 -1.28
CA LEU A 455 -23.88 -12.85 -0.06
C LEU A 455 -24.50 -13.57 1.14
N GLN A 456 -23.67 -14.03 2.08
CA GLN A 456 -24.12 -14.69 3.31
C GLN A 456 -23.71 -13.88 4.53
N GLY A 457 -24.63 -13.72 5.48
CA GLY A 457 -24.36 -13.08 6.77
C GLY A 457 -25.53 -13.26 7.74
N ASN A 458 -25.63 -12.38 8.73
CA ASN A 458 -26.77 -12.31 9.65
C ASN A 458 -27.16 -10.82 9.86
N THR A 459 -28.12 -10.54 10.74
CA THR A 459 -28.59 -9.17 11.02
C THR A 459 -27.54 -8.23 11.64
N THR A 460 -26.39 -8.75 12.09
CA THR A 460 -25.26 -7.96 12.60
C THR A 460 -24.19 -7.72 11.53
N SER A 461 -24.03 -8.62 10.56
CA SER A 461 -23.02 -8.48 9.50
C SER A 461 -23.56 -7.88 8.20
N LEU A 462 -24.87 -8.00 7.93
CA LEU A 462 -25.52 -7.39 6.77
C LEU A 462 -26.19 -6.09 7.22
N GLN A 463 -25.74 -4.95 6.69
CA GLN A 463 -26.20 -3.61 7.06
C GLN A 463 -26.61 -2.78 5.85
N GLY A 464 -27.42 -1.75 6.09
CA GLY A 464 -27.91 -0.83 5.05
C GLY A 464 -28.85 -1.52 4.06
N ALA A 465 -29.36 -0.78 3.07
CA ALA A 465 -30.20 -1.33 2.02
C ALA A 465 -29.44 -2.35 1.15
N ILE A 466 -30.12 -3.40 0.69
CA ILE A 466 -29.53 -4.42 -0.20
C ILE A 466 -30.26 -4.44 -1.55
N THR A 467 -29.53 -4.17 -2.62
CA THR A 467 -29.96 -4.49 -3.99
C THR A 467 -29.56 -5.94 -4.29
N ASN A 468 -30.49 -6.88 -4.16
CA ASN A 468 -30.28 -8.30 -4.38
C ASN A 468 -30.63 -8.69 -5.82
N ASN A 469 -29.63 -8.80 -6.70
CA ASN A 469 -29.81 -9.28 -8.08
C ASN A 469 -29.39 -10.75 -8.26
N ALA A 470 -28.97 -11.42 -7.18
CA ALA A 470 -28.55 -12.83 -7.20
C ALA A 470 -29.09 -13.57 -5.97
N VAL A 471 -28.28 -13.85 -4.95
CA VAL A 471 -28.72 -14.52 -3.73
C VAL A 471 -28.22 -13.80 -2.49
N VAL A 472 -29.12 -13.55 -1.54
CA VAL A 472 -28.79 -13.15 -0.16
C VAL A 472 -29.22 -14.25 0.80
N THR A 473 -28.29 -14.69 1.65
CA THR A 473 -28.53 -15.71 2.66
C THR A 473 -28.34 -15.14 4.06
N PHE A 474 -29.40 -15.16 4.87
CA PHE A 474 -29.31 -14.91 6.31
C PHE A 474 -29.12 -16.23 7.04
N ASN A 475 -27.93 -16.44 7.60
CA ASN A 475 -27.64 -17.50 8.57
C ASN A 475 -27.85 -16.98 9.99
N GLN A 476 -29.09 -17.04 10.45
CA GLN A 476 -29.49 -16.44 11.72
C GLN A 476 -29.47 -17.48 12.85
N THR A 477 -28.47 -17.39 13.73
CA THR A 477 -28.27 -18.29 14.88
C THR A 477 -28.72 -17.67 16.22
N SER A 478 -29.06 -16.39 16.23
CA SER A 478 -29.68 -15.69 17.36
C SER A 478 -30.76 -14.76 16.82
N ASP A 479 -31.83 -14.49 17.56
CA ASP A 479 -32.94 -13.67 17.04
C ASP A 479 -32.45 -12.29 16.60
N GLY A 480 -32.91 -11.82 15.45
CA GLY A 480 -32.46 -10.56 14.86
C GLY A 480 -33.52 -9.90 14.00
N THR A 481 -33.41 -8.57 13.88
CA THR A 481 -34.25 -7.76 12.99
C THR A 481 -33.40 -7.11 11.91
N TYR A 482 -33.80 -7.25 10.66
CA TYR A 482 -33.26 -6.51 9.54
C TYR A 482 -34.30 -5.47 9.09
N ALA A 483 -33.97 -4.19 9.31
CA ALA A 483 -34.90 -3.08 9.12
C ALA A 483 -34.76 -2.36 7.77
N SER A 484 -33.64 -2.56 7.08
CA SER A 484 -33.38 -1.93 5.80
C SER A 484 -34.16 -2.61 4.66
N VAL A 485 -34.32 -1.87 3.57
CA VAL A 485 -35.01 -2.34 2.36
C VAL A 485 -34.11 -3.30 1.58
N MET A 486 -34.70 -4.40 1.13
CA MET A 486 -34.13 -5.29 0.12
C MET A 486 -34.94 -5.20 -1.18
N SER A 487 -34.25 -4.99 -2.29
CA SER A 487 -34.81 -4.85 -3.64
C SER A 487 -34.14 -5.82 -4.63
N GLY A 488 -34.56 -5.82 -5.90
CA GLY A 488 -33.89 -6.56 -6.99
C GLY A 488 -34.56 -7.89 -7.37
N SER A 489 -34.02 -8.59 -8.36
CA SER A 489 -34.62 -9.82 -8.90
C SER A 489 -34.20 -11.11 -8.17
N GLY A 490 -33.28 -11.00 -7.21
CA GLY A 490 -32.64 -12.12 -6.56
C GLY A 490 -33.49 -12.83 -5.50
N ASN A 491 -32.99 -13.99 -5.07
CA ASN A 491 -33.60 -14.85 -4.06
C ASN A 491 -33.11 -14.50 -2.66
N LEU A 492 -34.01 -14.58 -1.68
CA LEU A 492 -33.68 -14.55 -0.25
C LEU A 492 -33.66 -15.98 0.30
N THR A 493 -32.62 -16.34 1.05
CA THR A 493 -32.55 -17.62 1.78
C THR A 493 -32.39 -17.37 3.28
N LYS A 494 -33.26 -17.99 4.08
CA LYS A 494 -33.17 -18.00 5.54
C LYS A 494 -32.72 -19.38 6.01
N ILE A 495 -31.54 -19.42 6.62
CA ILE A 495 -31.00 -20.57 7.34
C ILE A 495 -30.72 -20.20 8.80
N GLY A 496 -30.18 -21.14 9.57
CA GLY A 496 -29.96 -20.97 11.01
C GLY A 496 -31.25 -21.12 11.81
N THR A 497 -31.12 -21.55 13.06
CA THR A 497 -32.24 -22.01 13.89
C THR A 497 -33.07 -20.88 14.51
N ALA A 498 -32.55 -19.65 14.54
CA ALA A 498 -33.19 -18.53 15.21
C ALA A 498 -34.17 -17.77 14.28
N LYS A 499 -34.84 -16.77 14.85
CA LYS A 499 -35.80 -15.91 14.15
C LYS A 499 -35.10 -14.78 13.40
N LEU A 500 -35.42 -14.65 12.11
CA LEU A 500 -35.15 -13.44 11.32
C LEU A 500 -36.44 -12.64 11.21
N THR A 501 -36.43 -11.40 11.66
CA THR A 501 -37.55 -10.46 11.50
C THR A 501 -37.22 -9.44 10.42
N LEU A 502 -38.01 -9.39 9.35
CA LEU A 502 -37.90 -8.38 8.30
C LEU A 502 -38.95 -7.28 8.52
N THR A 503 -38.48 -6.04 8.68
CA THR A 503 -39.37 -4.88 8.88
C THR A 503 -39.28 -3.84 7.77
N GLY A 504 -38.24 -3.88 6.93
CA GLY A 504 -38.14 -3.03 5.75
C GLY A 504 -39.23 -3.33 4.72
N THR A 505 -39.74 -2.30 4.04
CA THR A 505 -40.63 -2.45 2.89
C THR A 505 -39.83 -2.94 1.69
N ASN A 506 -39.90 -4.24 1.43
CA ASN A 506 -39.05 -4.90 0.46
C ASN A 506 -39.71 -4.95 -0.92
N THR A 507 -38.88 -5.01 -1.96
CA THR A 507 -39.31 -5.08 -3.38
C THR A 507 -38.57 -6.18 -4.15
N TYR A 508 -37.85 -7.07 -3.48
CA TYR A 508 -37.20 -8.18 -4.14
C TYR A 508 -38.23 -9.16 -4.74
N SER A 509 -37.99 -9.70 -5.93
CA SER A 509 -39.00 -10.49 -6.65
C SER A 509 -38.66 -11.98 -6.82
N GLY A 510 -37.42 -12.40 -6.60
CA GLY A 510 -36.97 -13.79 -6.82
C GLY A 510 -37.57 -14.82 -5.85
N GLY A 511 -38.24 -14.36 -4.80
CA GLY A 511 -38.86 -15.20 -3.78
C GLY A 511 -37.93 -15.55 -2.62
N THR A 512 -38.44 -16.35 -1.69
CA THR A 512 -37.79 -16.65 -0.41
C THR A 512 -37.79 -18.15 -0.13
N THR A 513 -36.64 -18.70 0.29
CA THR A 513 -36.56 -20.06 0.84
C THR A 513 -36.29 -20.00 2.34
N VAL A 514 -37.11 -20.66 3.13
CA VAL A 514 -36.93 -20.79 4.59
C VAL A 514 -36.57 -22.23 4.91
N THR A 515 -35.29 -22.49 5.15
CA THR A 515 -34.79 -23.85 5.41
C THR A 515 -34.80 -24.20 6.89
N ALA A 516 -34.58 -23.21 7.78
CA ALA A 516 -34.52 -23.43 9.22
C ALA A 516 -34.94 -22.19 10.02
N GLY A 517 -35.34 -22.43 11.27
CA GLY A 517 -35.77 -21.39 12.20
C GLY A 517 -37.08 -20.73 11.78
N THR A 518 -37.24 -19.46 12.14
CA THR A 518 -38.45 -18.68 11.83
C THR A 518 -38.11 -17.49 10.95
N LEU A 519 -38.89 -17.27 9.88
CA LEU A 519 -38.94 -15.99 9.18
C LEU A 519 -40.20 -15.23 9.60
N GLN A 520 -40.05 -14.03 10.15
CA GLN A 520 -41.18 -13.16 10.48
C GLN A 520 -41.16 -11.89 9.61
N GLY A 521 -42.33 -11.50 9.12
CA GLY A 521 -42.54 -10.22 8.42
C GLY A 521 -44.01 -9.89 8.27
N ASN A 522 -44.34 -9.06 7.30
CA ASN A 522 -45.71 -8.74 6.89
C ASN A 522 -45.79 -8.71 5.36
N THR A 523 -46.94 -8.37 4.78
CA THR A 523 -47.10 -8.31 3.31
C THR A 523 -46.23 -7.26 2.61
N ALA A 524 -45.68 -6.28 3.33
CA ALA A 524 -44.75 -5.30 2.79
C ALA A 524 -43.29 -5.76 2.88
N SER A 525 -42.93 -6.59 3.85
CA SER A 525 -41.55 -7.07 4.03
C SER A 525 -41.26 -8.45 3.45
N LEU A 526 -42.28 -9.29 3.25
CA LEU A 526 -42.13 -10.60 2.61
C LEU A 526 -42.63 -10.51 1.17
N GLN A 527 -41.77 -10.84 0.21
CA GLN A 527 -42.04 -10.70 -1.23
C GLN A 527 -41.76 -11.98 -2.03
N GLY A 528 -42.36 -12.05 -3.24
CA GLY A 528 -42.24 -13.19 -4.16
C GLY A 528 -42.87 -14.47 -3.61
N PRO A 529 -42.70 -15.64 -4.26
CA PRO A 529 -43.11 -16.93 -3.71
C PRO A 529 -42.27 -17.32 -2.47
N ILE A 530 -42.84 -18.11 -1.55
CA ILE A 530 -42.12 -18.66 -0.40
C ILE A 530 -42.08 -20.19 -0.45
N THR A 531 -40.88 -20.76 -0.42
CA THR A 531 -40.66 -22.17 -0.07
C THR A 531 -40.44 -22.26 1.44
N ASN A 532 -41.47 -22.62 2.20
CA ASN A 532 -41.45 -22.71 3.65
C ASN A 532 -41.17 -24.16 4.09
N ASN A 533 -39.95 -24.47 4.49
CA ASN A 533 -39.58 -25.78 5.04
C ASN A 533 -39.38 -25.77 6.57
N ALA A 534 -39.71 -24.66 7.25
CA ALA A 534 -39.57 -24.52 8.69
C ALA A 534 -40.77 -23.77 9.32
N ALA A 535 -40.65 -22.45 9.50
CA ALA A 535 -41.75 -21.62 10.01
C ALA A 535 -41.74 -20.22 9.39
N VAL A 536 -42.93 -19.75 9.01
CA VAL A 536 -43.17 -18.38 8.54
C VAL A 536 -44.25 -17.73 9.38
N ILE A 537 -43.99 -16.51 9.84
CA ILE A 537 -44.94 -15.69 10.60
C ILE A 537 -45.25 -14.41 9.81
N PHE A 538 -46.52 -14.22 9.48
CA PHE A 538 -47.04 -12.91 9.08
C PHE A 538 -47.57 -12.18 10.31
N ASN A 539 -46.82 -11.19 10.81
CA ASN A 539 -47.27 -10.25 11.83
C ASN A 539 -47.92 -9.03 11.16
N GLN A 540 -49.20 -9.17 10.86
CA GLN A 540 -49.92 -8.24 10.00
C GLN A 540 -50.61 -7.15 10.84
N GLY A 541 -49.96 -5.99 10.96
CA GLY A 541 -50.46 -4.84 11.73
C GLY A 541 -51.53 -4.01 11.01
N GLY A 542 -51.45 -3.86 9.69
CA GLY A 542 -52.46 -3.22 8.83
C GLY A 542 -53.05 -4.20 7.81
N LEU A 543 -54.10 -3.85 7.06
CA LEU A 543 -54.63 -4.73 6.01
C LEU A 543 -53.56 -5.02 4.96
N GLY A 544 -53.45 -6.27 4.51
CA GLY A 544 -52.46 -6.63 3.49
C GLY A 544 -52.84 -7.88 2.70
N THR A 545 -52.45 -7.89 1.42
CA THR A 545 -52.60 -9.05 0.53
C THR A 545 -51.23 -9.58 0.17
N TYR A 546 -51.02 -10.88 0.40
CA TYR A 546 -49.82 -11.59 -0.03
C TYR A 546 -50.16 -12.46 -1.25
N ALA A 547 -49.62 -12.07 -2.40
CA ALA A 547 -49.89 -12.72 -3.68
C ALA A 547 -48.95 -13.88 -4.00
N GLY A 548 -47.84 -14.01 -3.26
CA GLY A 548 -46.88 -15.09 -3.46
C GLY A 548 -47.48 -16.46 -3.16
N ASN A 549 -47.19 -17.44 -4.00
CA ASN A 549 -47.49 -18.84 -3.69
C ASN A 549 -46.55 -19.32 -2.58
N MET A 550 -47.11 -20.05 -1.61
CA MET A 550 -46.36 -20.69 -0.53
C MET A 550 -46.40 -22.21 -0.67
N SER A 551 -45.24 -22.84 -0.61
CA SER A 551 -45.04 -24.29 -0.69
C SER A 551 -44.17 -24.79 0.48
N GLY A 552 -43.88 -26.09 0.52
CA GLY A 552 -42.95 -26.70 1.49
C GLY A 552 -43.64 -27.33 2.71
N THR A 553 -42.84 -27.85 3.63
CA THR A 553 -43.32 -28.65 4.78
C THR A 553 -43.51 -27.86 6.08
N GLY A 554 -43.14 -26.58 6.08
CA GLY A 554 -43.14 -25.72 7.24
C GLY A 554 -44.52 -25.22 7.65
N SER A 555 -44.59 -24.68 8.87
CA SER A 555 -45.80 -24.10 9.45
C SER A 555 -45.97 -22.63 9.06
N LEU A 556 -47.23 -22.21 8.92
CA LEU A 556 -47.61 -20.81 8.73
C LEU A 556 -48.28 -20.27 9.99
N THR A 557 -47.91 -19.09 10.45
CA THR A 557 -48.61 -18.38 11.54
C THR A 557 -49.06 -17.01 11.09
N LYS A 558 -50.35 -16.73 11.25
CA LYS A 558 -50.93 -15.39 11.17
C LYS A 558 -51.01 -14.78 12.56
N SER A 559 -50.31 -13.67 12.74
CA SER A 559 -50.35 -12.82 13.92
C SER A 559 -50.64 -11.35 13.53
N GLY A 560 -50.68 -10.44 14.49
CA GLY A 560 -51.10 -9.06 14.29
C GLY A 560 -52.63 -8.92 14.19
N ALA A 561 -53.15 -7.74 14.53
CA ALA A 561 -54.59 -7.52 14.71
C ALA A 561 -55.39 -7.41 13.40
N SER A 562 -54.74 -7.11 12.28
CA SER A 562 -55.40 -6.83 11.00
C SER A 562 -55.60 -8.07 10.13
N THR A 563 -56.33 -7.91 9.01
CA THR A 563 -56.54 -8.97 8.01
C THR A 563 -55.28 -9.20 7.17
N LEU A 564 -54.85 -10.46 7.09
CA LEU A 564 -53.96 -10.97 6.04
C LEU A 564 -54.80 -11.69 5.00
N THR A 565 -54.76 -11.22 3.75
CA THR A 565 -55.34 -11.93 2.61
C THR A 565 -54.25 -12.73 1.90
N LEU A 566 -54.41 -14.05 1.80
CA LEU A 566 -53.59 -14.88 0.91
C LEU A 566 -54.32 -15.02 -0.42
N SER A 567 -53.72 -14.54 -1.51
CA SER A 567 -54.30 -14.68 -2.85
C SER A 567 -53.51 -15.62 -3.76
N GLY A 568 -52.30 -16.02 -3.36
CA GLY A 568 -51.52 -17.04 -4.04
C GLY A 568 -52.14 -18.44 -3.90
N THR A 569 -51.88 -19.31 -4.87
CA THR A 569 -52.25 -20.73 -4.79
C THR A 569 -51.18 -21.45 -3.98
N ASN A 570 -51.56 -21.93 -2.80
CA ASN A 570 -50.62 -22.47 -1.83
C ASN A 570 -50.64 -24.00 -1.83
N SER A 571 -49.51 -24.60 -1.51
CA SER A 571 -49.30 -26.06 -1.44
C SER A 571 -48.50 -26.51 -0.22
N TYR A 572 -48.27 -25.62 0.76
CA TYR A 572 -47.56 -25.98 2.00
C TYR A 572 -48.32 -27.06 2.80
N SER A 573 -47.58 -27.93 3.49
CA SER A 573 -48.13 -29.08 4.20
C SER A 573 -48.13 -28.97 5.74
N GLY A 574 -47.36 -28.04 6.33
CA GLY A 574 -47.15 -27.97 7.79
C GLY A 574 -48.27 -27.33 8.62
N GLY A 575 -49.41 -27.01 8.00
CA GLY A 575 -50.57 -26.41 8.67
C GLY A 575 -50.44 -24.92 8.97
N THR A 576 -51.52 -24.33 9.49
CA THR A 576 -51.61 -22.90 9.78
C THR A 576 -52.12 -22.65 11.19
N THR A 577 -51.55 -21.66 11.88
CA THR A 577 -52.10 -21.10 13.13
C THR A 577 -52.55 -19.68 12.90
N VAL A 578 -53.79 -19.34 13.29
CA VAL A 578 -54.31 -17.98 13.30
C VAL A 578 -54.40 -17.53 14.75
N SER A 579 -53.38 -16.81 15.22
CA SER A 579 -53.29 -16.35 16.60
C SER A 579 -54.17 -15.13 16.86
N THR A 580 -54.18 -14.17 15.93
CA THR A 580 -54.90 -12.89 16.06
C THR A 580 -55.34 -12.33 14.70
N GLY A 581 -56.35 -11.46 14.72
CA GLY A 581 -56.89 -10.81 13.52
C GLY A 581 -57.61 -11.80 12.60
N VAL A 582 -57.66 -11.48 11.30
CA VAL A 582 -58.35 -12.31 10.30
C VAL A 582 -57.32 -12.90 9.33
N LEU A 583 -57.39 -14.21 9.09
CA LEU A 583 -56.79 -14.84 7.92
C LEU A 583 -57.86 -14.99 6.83
N GLN A 584 -57.69 -14.32 5.70
CA GLN A 584 -58.60 -14.37 4.58
C GLN A 584 -57.96 -15.10 3.39
N GLY A 585 -58.75 -15.89 2.67
CA GLY A 585 -58.33 -16.53 1.42
C GLY A 585 -59.45 -17.31 0.75
N THR A 586 -59.08 -18.13 -0.22
CA THR A 586 -59.91 -19.14 -0.89
C THR A 586 -59.47 -20.56 -0.49
N THR A 587 -60.21 -21.58 -0.92
CA THR A 587 -59.80 -22.99 -0.80
C THR A 587 -58.53 -23.34 -1.59
N SER A 588 -58.06 -22.49 -2.51
CA SER A 588 -56.77 -22.66 -3.19
C SER A 588 -55.60 -22.04 -2.41
N SER A 589 -55.85 -21.02 -1.60
CA SER A 589 -54.84 -20.32 -0.79
C SER A 589 -54.74 -20.83 0.66
N LEU A 590 -55.85 -21.28 1.25
CA LEU A 590 -55.89 -21.81 2.60
C LEU A 590 -55.77 -23.32 2.51
N GLN A 591 -54.72 -23.88 3.13
CA GLN A 591 -54.37 -25.29 2.98
C GLN A 591 -54.19 -25.97 4.33
N ARG A 592 -54.42 -27.29 4.35
CA ARG A 592 -54.18 -28.20 5.49
C ARG A 592 -54.95 -27.78 6.74
N SER A 593 -54.61 -28.34 7.89
CA SER A 593 -55.31 -28.00 9.14
C SER A 593 -55.02 -26.57 9.57
N ILE A 594 -56.04 -25.89 10.09
CA ILE A 594 -55.93 -24.54 10.66
C ILE A 594 -56.31 -24.58 12.14
N VAL A 595 -55.39 -24.17 13.01
CA VAL A 595 -55.71 -23.81 14.39
C VAL A 595 -56.20 -22.36 14.39
N ASN A 596 -57.52 -22.18 14.39
CA ASN A 596 -58.20 -20.89 14.33
C ASN A 596 -58.48 -20.38 15.75
N ASN A 597 -57.62 -19.53 16.30
CA ASN A 597 -57.83 -18.91 17.61
C ASN A 597 -58.40 -17.47 17.52
N ALA A 598 -58.67 -16.97 16.31
CA ALA A 598 -59.20 -15.63 16.09
C ALA A 598 -60.29 -15.61 15.02
N ALA A 599 -59.94 -15.47 13.74
CA ALA A 599 -60.90 -15.52 12.66
C ALA A 599 -60.30 -16.03 11.33
N VAL A 600 -61.04 -16.89 10.64
CA VAL A 600 -60.76 -17.33 9.28
C VAL A 600 -61.92 -16.91 8.36
N THR A 601 -61.59 -16.33 7.21
CA THR A 601 -62.56 -15.93 6.19
C THR A 601 -62.25 -16.62 4.86
N PHE A 602 -63.19 -17.43 4.38
CA PHE A 602 -63.20 -17.87 2.98
C PHE A 602 -63.93 -16.83 2.12
N ASN A 603 -63.17 -16.01 1.40
CA ASN A 603 -63.68 -15.11 0.38
C ASN A 603 -63.67 -15.81 -0.98
N GLN A 604 -64.72 -16.57 -1.24
CA GLN A 604 -64.75 -17.59 -2.29
C GLN A 604 -65.71 -17.16 -3.41
N THR A 605 -65.19 -16.85 -4.59
CA THR A 605 -65.99 -16.43 -5.77
C THR A 605 -66.32 -17.58 -6.73
N PHE A 606 -65.65 -18.73 -6.58
CA PHE A 606 -65.82 -19.95 -7.38
C PHE A 606 -65.96 -21.17 -6.47
N ASP A 607 -66.54 -22.27 -6.92
CA ASP A 607 -66.72 -23.45 -6.07
C ASP A 607 -65.37 -24.11 -5.72
N GLY A 608 -65.22 -24.57 -4.48
CA GLY A 608 -64.02 -25.24 -4.03
C GLY A 608 -64.23 -26.09 -2.79
N THR A 609 -63.34 -27.07 -2.62
CA THR A 609 -63.34 -27.99 -1.48
C THR A 609 -62.15 -27.70 -0.58
N TYR A 610 -62.39 -27.63 0.73
CA TYR A 610 -61.36 -27.53 1.75
C TYR A 610 -61.38 -28.78 2.63
N ALA A 611 -60.33 -29.58 2.50
CA ALA A 611 -60.18 -30.86 3.19
C ALA A 611 -59.47 -30.76 4.55
N GLY A 612 -58.97 -29.57 4.91
CA GLY A 612 -58.31 -29.34 6.19
C GLY A 612 -59.27 -29.40 7.37
N VAL A 613 -58.75 -29.78 8.54
CA VAL A 613 -59.48 -29.69 9.81
C VAL A 613 -59.24 -28.32 10.44
N MET A 614 -60.30 -27.62 10.79
CA MET A 614 -60.27 -26.38 11.58
C MET A 614 -60.55 -26.68 13.06
N SER A 615 -59.72 -26.16 13.95
CA SER A 615 -59.86 -26.24 15.41
C SER A 615 -59.68 -24.87 16.07
N GLY A 616 -59.79 -24.77 17.40
CA GLY A 616 -59.54 -23.52 18.16
C GLY A 616 -60.82 -22.74 18.50
N SER A 617 -60.68 -21.54 19.09
CA SER A 617 -61.81 -20.74 19.60
C SER A 617 -62.34 -19.67 18.62
N GLY A 618 -61.72 -19.53 17.46
CA GLY A 618 -61.99 -18.46 16.51
C GLY A 618 -63.24 -18.68 15.66
N SER A 619 -63.72 -17.60 15.05
CA SER A 619 -64.88 -17.61 14.16
C SER A 619 -64.52 -18.03 12.73
N LEU A 620 -65.49 -18.61 12.01
CA LEU A 620 -65.40 -18.90 10.58
C LEU A 620 -66.36 -17.99 9.81
N THR A 621 -65.90 -17.35 8.74
CA THR A 621 -66.75 -16.59 7.82
C THR A 621 -66.64 -17.13 6.40
N LYS A 622 -67.78 -17.39 5.77
CA LYS A 622 -67.90 -17.66 4.33
C LYS A 622 -68.52 -16.45 3.65
N GLN A 623 -67.84 -15.92 2.65
CA GLN A 623 -68.32 -14.84 1.78
C GLN A 623 -67.96 -15.13 0.31
N GLY A 624 -68.36 -14.24 -0.59
CA GLY A 624 -68.25 -14.43 -2.04
C GLY A 624 -69.30 -15.39 -2.60
N THR A 625 -69.53 -15.32 -3.91
CA THR A 625 -70.65 -16.00 -4.60
C THR A 625 -70.49 -17.51 -4.74
N GLY A 626 -69.26 -18.03 -4.66
CA GLY A 626 -68.97 -19.45 -4.88
C GLY A 626 -69.29 -20.33 -3.67
N LYS A 627 -69.19 -21.64 -3.85
CA LYS A 627 -69.35 -22.65 -2.80
C LYS A 627 -68.04 -22.97 -2.08
N VAL A 628 -68.08 -23.13 -0.76
CA VAL A 628 -67.03 -23.85 -0.01
C VAL A 628 -67.61 -25.15 0.50
N THR A 629 -67.03 -26.27 0.08
CA THR A 629 -67.31 -27.60 0.65
C THR A 629 -66.26 -27.93 1.70
N LEU A 630 -66.67 -28.02 2.96
CA LEU A 630 -65.82 -28.52 4.05
C LEU A 630 -65.97 -30.04 4.13
N THR A 631 -64.86 -30.77 4.13
CA THR A 631 -64.87 -32.24 4.26
C THR A 631 -64.11 -32.75 5.49
N GLY A 632 -63.40 -31.88 6.20
CA GLY A 632 -62.73 -32.22 7.45
C GLY A 632 -63.70 -32.17 8.64
N ALA A 633 -63.52 -33.08 9.60
CA ALA A 633 -64.21 -33.04 10.89
C ALA A 633 -63.67 -31.87 11.74
N ASN A 634 -64.41 -30.76 11.78
CA ASN A 634 -63.98 -29.52 12.40
C ASN A 634 -64.35 -29.47 13.88
N THR A 635 -63.49 -28.88 14.71
CA THR A 635 -63.61 -28.81 16.17
C THR A 635 -63.47 -27.38 16.72
N TYR A 636 -63.55 -26.36 15.86
CA TYR A 636 -63.52 -24.98 16.34
C TYR A 636 -64.80 -24.65 17.12
N SER A 637 -64.70 -23.85 18.18
CA SER A 637 -65.84 -23.51 19.06
C SER A 637 -66.47 -22.15 18.77
N GLY A 638 -65.82 -21.32 17.94
CA GLY A 638 -66.35 -20.02 17.54
C GLY A 638 -67.52 -20.12 16.55
N SER A 639 -68.24 -19.01 16.36
CA SER A 639 -69.40 -18.96 15.48
C SER A 639 -69.03 -19.08 13.99
N THR A 640 -69.93 -19.67 13.21
CA THR A 640 -69.87 -19.65 11.74
C THR A 640 -70.82 -18.61 11.17
N THR A 641 -70.35 -17.76 10.26
CA THR A 641 -71.17 -16.78 9.53
C THR A 641 -71.11 -17.06 8.03
N VAL A 642 -72.26 -17.22 7.39
CA VAL A 642 -72.37 -17.33 5.93
C VAL A 642 -72.98 -16.06 5.39
N SER A 643 -72.13 -15.17 4.88
CA SER A 643 -72.53 -13.85 4.38
C SER A 643 -72.96 -13.87 2.90
N ALA A 644 -72.43 -14.80 2.10
CA ALA A 644 -72.77 -14.95 0.68
C ALA A 644 -72.37 -16.34 0.14
N GLY A 645 -73.03 -16.75 -0.95
CA GLY A 645 -72.78 -18.02 -1.63
C GLY A 645 -73.25 -19.23 -0.81
N THR A 646 -72.60 -20.37 -1.02
CA THR A 646 -72.95 -21.64 -0.36
C THR A 646 -71.83 -22.15 0.54
N LEU A 647 -72.18 -22.58 1.75
CA LEU A 647 -71.32 -23.39 2.61
C LEU A 647 -71.88 -24.82 2.69
N GLN A 648 -71.13 -25.82 2.25
CA GLN A 648 -71.56 -27.23 2.20
C GLN A 648 -70.67 -28.10 3.12
N GLY A 649 -71.25 -29.08 3.80
CA GLY A 649 -70.54 -30.03 4.67
C GLY A 649 -71.49 -31.00 5.37
N ASN A 650 -70.97 -31.91 6.18
CA ASN A 650 -71.76 -32.84 7.01
C ASN A 650 -71.88 -32.35 8.47
N VAL A 651 -72.46 -33.16 9.36
CA VAL A 651 -72.58 -32.81 10.80
C VAL A 651 -71.23 -32.60 11.49
N GLU A 652 -70.18 -33.29 11.05
CA GLU A 652 -68.83 -33.12 11.58
C GLU A 652 -68.14 -31.87 11.01
N SER A 653 -68.65 -31.32 9.91
CA SER A 653 -68.06 -30.14 9.25
C SER A 653 -68.42 -28.84 9.95
N PHE A 654 -69.54 -28.79 10.69
CA PHE A 654 -70.10 -27.56 11.25
C PHE A 654 -70.28 -27.65 12.77
N PRO A 655 -69.23 -27.37 13.56
CA PRO A 655 -69.39 -27.19 15.00
C PRO A 655 -70.08 -25.84 15.30
N GLY A 656 -71.00 -25.86 16.28
CA GLY A 656 -71.57 -24.65 16.88
C GLY A 656 -72.65 -23.92 16.08
N ASN A 657 -72.89 -22.65 16.45
CA ASN A 657 -73.96 -21.82 15.88
C ASN A 657 -73.59 -21.28 14.48
N ILE A 658 -74.55 -21.32 13.57
CA ILE A 658 -74.43 -20.75 12.21
C ILE A 658 -75.36 -19.55 12.06
N LEU A 659 -74.80 -18.37 11.84
CA LEU A 659 -75.54 -17.22 11.31
C LEU A 659 -75.60 -17.33 9.79
N ASN A 660 -76.74 -17.75 9.26
CA ASN A 660 -76.92 -17.95 7.82
C ASN A 660 -77.65 -16.76 7.18
N ASN A 661 -76.92 -15.93 6.43
CA ASN A 661 -77.46 -14.87 5.59
C ASN A 661 -77.46 -15.25 4.09
N ALA A 662 -77.14 -16.50 3.75
CA ALA A 662 -77.12 -17.03 2.39
C ALA A 662 -77.53 -18.51 2.36
N VAL A 663 -76.71 -19.41 1.81
CA VAL A 663 -77.04 -20.85 1.68
C VAL A 663 -76.08 -21.70 2.52
N VAL A 664 -76.65 -22.58 3.35
CA VAL A 664 -75.94 -23.68 4.02
C VAL A 664 -76.54 -24.99 3.54
N THR A 665 -75.69 -25.95 3.16
CA THR A 665 -76.12 -27.28 2.69
C THR A 665 -75.49 -28.34 3.58
N PHE A 666 -76.34 -29.20 4.16
CA PHE A 666 -75.92 -30.36 4.94
C PHE A 666 -75.96 -31.61 4.08
N ASP A 667 -74.80 -32.21 3.87
CA ASP A 667 -74.61 -33.47 3.15
C ASP A 667 -74.49 -34.60 4.19
N GLN A 668 -75.61 -35.23 4.51
CA GLN A 668 -75.65 -36.40 5.36
C GLN A 668 -75.58 -37.63 4.45
N ALA A 669 -74.55 -38.47 4.60
CA ALA A 669 -74.62 -39.82 4.06
C ALA A 669 -75.85 -40.50 4.70
N SER A 670 -76.70 -41.10 3.88
CA SER A 670 -77.94 -41.74 4.29
C SER A 670 -77.67 -42.98 5.18
N GLU A 671 -77.42 -42.78 6.47
CA GLU A 671 -77.58 -43.80 7.51
C GLU A 671 -78.85 -43.51 8.31
N HIS A 672 -80.00 -43.59 7.63
CA HIS A 672 -81.29 -43.76 8.29
C HIS A 672 -81.76 -45.20 8.03
N THR A 673 -81.16 -46.18 8.71
CA THR A 673 -81.83 -47.46 8.95
C THR A 673 -82.70 -47.31 10.19
N GLU A 674 -83.91 -46.77 9.99
CA GLU A 674 -85.02 -46.93 10.93
C GLU A 674 -85.31 -48.43 11.06
N THR A 675 -84.91 -49.04 12.19
CA THR A 675 -85.35 -50.39 12.53
C THR A 675 -86.63 -50.22 13.34
N LEU A 676 -87.77 -50.24 12.64
CA LEU A 676 -89.09 -50.18 13.27
C LEU A 676 -89.34 -51.50 14.02
N TYR A 677 -89.09 -51.54 15.33
CA TYR A 677 -89.65 -52.59 16.19
C TYR A 677 -91.13 -52.30 16.37
N GLN A 678 -91.98 -52.98 15.60
CA GLN A 678 -93.40 -53.06 15.87
C GLN A 678 -93.60 -54.14 16.94
N GLU A 679 -93.74 -53.72 18.20
CA GLU A 679 -94.41 -54.53 19.22
C GLU A 679 -95.88 -54.64 18.83
N VAL A 680 -96.31 -55.85 18.48
CA VAL A 680 -97.72 -56.22 18.42
C VAL A 680 -97.98 -57.11 19.62
N GLU A 681 -98.59 -56.54 20.68
CA GLU A 681 -99.37 -57.29 21.65
C GLU A 681 -100.83 -56.85 21.56
N ALA A 682 -101.66 -57.74 20.99
CA ALA A 682 -102.89 -58.29 21.57
C ALA A 682 -103.45 -59.37 20.63
#